data_AF-A0A101CJP8-F1
#
_entry.id   AF-A0A101CJP8-F1
#
_cell.length_a   1.000
_cell.length_b   1.000
_cell.length_c   1.000
_cell.angle_alpha   90.00
_cell.angle_beta   90.00
_cell.angle_gamma   90.00
#
_symmetry.space_group_name_H-M   'P 1'
#
loop_
_entity.id
_entity.type
_entity.pdbx_description
1 polymer ?
#
loop_
_entity_poly.entity_id
_entity_poly.type
_entity_poly.pdbx_seq_one_letter_code
_entity_poly.pdbx_strand_id
1 'polypeptide(L)'
;MKKITSMMLLASILFLFSCRNEADALQENTSKSTQTRKSISSNLISINTVRKEVKSFGKFQSSLNNSKAGKTSFDINSNNILYRKFENATTGITTYTLPINSYSSQKPYYLIQQILVSSSNVETTRYLKIIPNNPPAFKTEDVLKTLTGSIEVYDENMSYVSDTNYLNGVAQNLSSQNKPSQNVLNKTSGECDVDIITTEVLCSNGNGHHVGQTCDPGMTNDAHFEVTIVVTCPHEFGPATIGNPGSSGSGSLGGGYVFDEQLNALLTNPTFLYGDYLTSPGHELLLQIVRQWIPVNVIDINGDLSELNTRLQHFSNNDQMFNDLATYNQNTPNVPNAEMTDYSIRVYELFKFLLNNPSPENGQIASWAVSFFDQNRFVSWDEFKNTHILNAGFISYINTLPMNLKQVIYNTSNQEFLFGLNSYYSSQTNSQQAQNFINWALQYKAENADTTFQQFENWFMTESEGKDFYYDENYWEDPNLTFPIQALPSWNAFSSAYPNQTSAQMYGVVGGAVAQAQIDYPIETQNGCALKVSRALNYSGVVIPNIPGKTLKGADNKNYFLNAKALNAWMRKTFGISPNNPKHIKLTKLDGGINGKNFPNLIKNKKGIFSMVSTNPVWSSGHADILYPNGTCKAGCHLQDNPPAPIDYIDIWILN
;
A
#
# COMPACT_ATOMS: atom_id res chain seq x y z
N MET A 1 -9.01 18.20 62.94
CA MET A 1 -9.29 18.59 61.54
C MET A 1 -8.06 18.19 60.74
N LYS A 2 -8.05 17.00 60.13
CA LYS A 2 -8.66 16.64 58.84
C LYS A 2 -7.89 17.22 57.64
N LYS A 3 -7.23 16.29 56.93
CA LYS A 3 -7.16 16.11 55.48
C LYS A 3 -6.68 17.31 54.66
N ILE A 4 -5.52 17.15 54.03
CA ILE A 4 -5.29 17.16 52.57
C ILE A 4 -3.77 17.27 52.38
N THR A 5 -3.09 16.14 52.12
CA THR A 5 -1.78 16.07 51.44
C THR A 5 -1.38 14.61 51.12
N SER A 6 -2.35 13.74 50.82
CA SER A 6 -2.10 12.32 50.52
C SER A 6 -2.61 11.90 49.13
N MET A 7 -2.59 12.81 48.15
CA MET A 7 -3.18 12.55 46.82
C MET A 7 -2.31 12.96 45.63
N MET A 8 -0.99 13.12 45.80
CA MET A 8 -0.07 13.38 44.68
C MET A 8 1.20 12.52 44.69
N LEU A 9 1.23 11.45 45.48
CA LEU A 9 2.38 10.53 45.58
C LEU A 9 2.00 9.05 45.38
N LEU A 10 0.97 8.78 44.57
CA LEU A 10 0.50 7.42 44.27
C LEU A 10 0.38 7.12 42.76
N ALA A 11 1.08 7.88 41.92
CA ALA A 11 0.95 7.78 40.46
C ALA A 11 2.25 7.37 39.73
N SER A 12 3.30 6.93 40.42
CA SER A 12 4.59 6.72 39.71
C SER A 12 5.42 5.51 40.08
N ILE A 13 5.13 4.72 41.10
CA ILE A 13 5.96 3.53 41.38
C ILE A 13 5.12 2.46 42.09
N LEU A 14 4.40 1.62 41.32
CA LEU A 14 4.09 0.25 41.71
C LEU A 14 3.98 -0.62 40.44
N PHE A 15 5.02 -1.43 40.27
CA PHE A 15 5.05 -2.74 39.60
C PHE A 15 5.19 -2.84 38.07
N LEU A 16 6.46 -2.86 37.66
CA LEU A 16 6.96 -3.83 36.69
C LEU A 16 6.98 -5.25 37.29
N PHE A 17 6.58 -6.22 36.47
CA PHE A 17 6.73 -7.69 36.53
C PHE A 17 5.96 -8.49 37.60
N SER A 18 4.84 -9.09 37.17
CA SER A 18 4.70 -10.56 37.26
C SER A 18 3.79 -11.09 36.15
N CYS A 19 4.32 -12.01 35.35
CA CYS A 19 3.59 -12.75 34.32
C CYS A 19 2.49 -13.60 34.97
N ARG A 20 1.25 -13.44 34.49
CA ARG A 20 0.27 -14.54 34.44
C ARG A 20 -0.54 -14.44 33.15
N ASN A 21 -0.33 -15.46 32.31
CA ASN A 21 -1.15 -16.01 31.24
C ASN A 21 -2.38 -15.21 30.75
N GLU A 22 -2.27 -14.67 29.54
CA GLU A 22 -3.39 -14.44 28.62
C GLU A 22 -3.94 -15.76 28.03
N ALA A 23 -3.82 -16.87 28.76
CA ALA A 23 -4.57 -18.10 28.53
C ALA A 23 -5.88 -18.12 29.34
N ASP A 24 -6.04 -17.24 30.34
CA ASP A 24 -7.27 -17.17 31.17
C ASP A 24 -8.28 -16.11 30.70
N ALA A 25 -7.95 -15.27 29.71
CA ALA A 25 -8.93 -14.50 28.94
C ALA A 25 -9.61 -15.33 27.83
N LEU A 26 -9.12 -16.56 27.61
CA LEU A 26 -9.64 -17.53 26.64
C LEU A 26 -10.57 -18.59 27.27
N GLN A 27 -10.95 -18.44 28.55
CA GLN A 27 -11.89 -19.38 29.20
C GLN A 27 -13.13 -18.74 29.85
N GLU A 28 -13.30 -17.41 29.82
CA GLU A 28 -14.53 -16.75 30.29
C GLU A 28 -15.37 -16.05 29.20
N ASN A 29 -15.00 -16.23 27.92
CA ASN A 29 -15.85 -15.84 26.78
C ASN A 29 -16.64 -17.02 26.16
N THR A 30 -16.57 -18.22 26.74
CA THR A 30 -17.46 -19.34 26.42
C THR A 30 -18.82 -19.26 27.11
N SER A 31 -19.12 -18.20 27.87
CA SER A 31 -20.44 -18.03 28.50
C SER A 31 -20.85 -16.58 28.75
N LYS A 32 -20.83 -15.77 27.68
CA LYS A 32 -21.79 -14.68 27.40
C LYS A 32 -21.38 -14.01 26.10
N SER A 33 -21.55 -14.74 25.00
CA SER A 33 -21.64 -14.12 23.69
C SER A 33 -22.83 -13.17 23.72
N THR A 34 -22.58 -11.87 23.72
CA THR A 34 -23.48 -11.00 22.96
C THR A 34 -23.15 -11.27 21.51
N GLN A 35 -23.69 -12.39 21.00
CA GLN A 35 -23.80 -12.66 19.58
C GLN A 35 -24.54 -11.46 18.98
N THR A 36 -23.83 -10.47 18.44
CA THR A 36 -24.35 -9.78 17.26
C THR A 36 -24.37 -10.84 16.17
N ARG A 37 -25.50 -11.58 16.10
CA ARG A 37 -25.77 -12.54 15.03
C ARG A 37 -25.53 -11.80 13.71
N LYS A 38 -24.56 -12.23 12.90
CA LYS A 38 -24.50 -11.87 11.47
C LYS A 38 -25.83 -12.32 10.87
N SER A 39 -26.80 -11.41 10.76
CA SER A 39 -28.16 -11.77 10.40
C SER A 39 -28.34 -11.85 8.88
N ILE A 40 -27.54 -11.12 8.08
CA ILE A 40 -27.67 -11.05 6.61
C ILE A 40 -26.29 -10.83 5.93
N SER A 41 -26.03 -11.46 4.78
CA SER A 41 -24.84 -11.22 3.90
C SER A 41 -25.27 -10.69 2.51
N SER A 42 -24.39 -9.94 1.81
CA SER A 42 -24.63 -9.51 0.42
C SER A 42 -23.37 -9.55 -0.45
N ASN A 43 -23.51 -10.00 -1.70
CA ASN A 43 -22.43 -10.04 -2.69
C ASN A 43 -22.96 -10.02 -4.14
N LEU A 44 -22.13 -9.56 -5.08
CA LEU A 44 -22.40 -9.71 -6.51
C LEU A 44 -21.97 -11.12 -6.95
N ILE A 45 -22.83 -11.78 -7.73
CA ILE A 45 -22.59 -13.12 -8.27
C ILE A 45 -22.94 -13.18 -9.75
N SER A 46 -22.25 -14.05 -10.49
CA SER A 46 -22.54 -14.26 -11.91
C SER A 46 -23.94 -14.86 -12.13
N ILE A 47 -24.55 -14.54 -13.27
CA ILE A 47 -25.78 -15.19 -13.73
C ILE A 47 -25.63 -16.72 -13.82
N ASN A 48 -24.42 -17.22 -14.09
CA ASN A 48 -24.14 -18.66 -14.11
C ASN A 48 -24.29 -19.29 -12.72
N THR A 49 -23.94 -18.57 -11.66
CA THR A 49 -24.19 -18.99 -10.28
C THR A 49 -25.69 -19.00 -10.01
N VAL A 50 -26.42 -17.95 -10.40
CA VAL A 50 -27.89 -17.89 -10.21
C VAL A 50 -28.60 -19.03 -10.95
N ARG A 51 -28.19 -19.34 -12.19
CA ARG A 51 -28.73 -20.47 -12.97
C ARG A 51 -28.56 -21.82 -12.26
N LYS A 52 -27.52 -21.98 -11.45
CA LYS A 52 -27.28 -23.19 -10.65
C LYS A 52 -28.08 -23.20 -9.36
N GLU A 53 -28.25 -22.03 -8.73
CA GLU A 53 -28.90 -21.89 -7.42
C GLU A 53 -30.43 -21.75 -7.49
N VAL A 54 -31.00 -21.31 -8.63
CA VAL A 54 -32.44 -21.12 -8.83
C VAL A 54 -32.98 -22.08 -9.88
N LYS A 55 -33.81 -23.05 -9.47
CA LYS A 55 -34.34 -24.12 -10.34
C LYS A 55 -35.24 -23.59 -11.44
N SER A 56 -36.05 -22.57 -11.14
CA SER A 56 -37.03 -21.98 -12.04
C SER A 56 -36.46 -20.83 -12.87
N PHE A 57 -35.14 -20.61 -12.86
CA PHE A 57 -34.50 -19.46 -13.50
C PHE A 57 -34.87 -19.34 -14.99
N GLY A 58 -34.90 -20.45 -15.73
CA GLY A 58 -35.28 -20.44 -17.15
C GLY A 58 -36.70 -19.91 -17.41
N LYS A 59 -37.65 -20.18 -16.52
CA LYS A 59 -39.02 -19.62 -16.57
C LYS A 59 -38.96 -18.11 -16.36
N PHE A 60 -38.28 -17.66 -15.30
CA PHE A 60 -38.19 -16.25 -14.94
C PHE A 60 -37.48 -15.42 -16.02
N GLN A 61 -36.39 -15.94 -16.58
CA GLN A 61 -35.65 -15.30 -17.67
C GLN A 61 -36.50 -15.19 -18.94
N SER A 62 -37.23 -16.25 -19.30
CA SER A 62 -38.13 -16.23 -20.45
C SER A 62 -39.24 -15.17 -20.31
N SER A 63 -39.80 -15.02 -19.11
CA SER A 63 -40.81 -13.99 -18.84
C SER A 63 -40.22 -12.58 -19.02
N LEU A 64 -39.05 -12.31 -18.44
CA LEU A 64 -38.36 -11.02 -18.57
C LEU A 64 -38.02 -10.70 -20.04
N ASN A 65 -37.47 -11.67 -20.78
CA ASN A 65 -37.10 -11.50 -22.20
C ASN A 65 -38.28 -11.15 -23.11
N ASN A 66 -39.46 -11.73 -22.83
CA ASN A 66 -40.66 -11.47 -23.63
C ASN A 66 -41.30 -10.11 -23.35
N SER A 67 -40.94 -9.50 -22.22
CA SER A 67 -41.49 -8.25 -21.75
C SER A 67 -40.96 -7.01 -22.50
N LYS A 68 -41.70 -5.89 -22.48
CA LYS A 68 -41.21 -4.61 -23.03
C LYS A 68 -39.97 -4.10 -22.30
N ALA A 69 -39.87 -4.36 -20.99
CA ALA A 69 -38.76 -3.94 -20.16
C ALA A 69 -37.47 -4.65 -20.60
N GLY A 70 -37.49 -5.98 -20.72
CA GLY A 70 -36.33 -6.77 -21.13
C GLY A 70 -35.85 -6.52 -22.57
N LYS A 71 -36.76 -6.09 -23.46
CA LYS A 71 -36.39 -5.71 -24.84
C LYS A 71 -35.68 -4.36 -24.95
N THR A 72 -35.73 -3.54 -23.91
CA THR A 72 -35.20 -2.16 -23.92
C THR A 72 -34.15 -1.92 -22.84
N SER A 73 -33.69 -2.98 -22.16
CA SER A 73 -32.58 -2.97 -21.22
C SER A 73 -31.25 -3.26 -21.93
N PHE A 74 -30.16 -3.27 -21.17
CA PHE A 74 -28.90 -3.89 -21.60
C PHE A 74 -29.11 -5.36 -22.00
N ASP A 75 -28.12 -6.00 -22.62
CA ASP A 75 -28.26 -7.40 -23.09
C ASP A 75 -28.38 -8.37 -21.90
N ILE A 76 -29.62 -8.57 -21.45
CA ILE A 76 -30.01 -9.43 -20.34
C ILE A 76 -29.79 -10.93 -20.62
N ASN A 77 -29.31 -11.30 -21.82
CA ASN A 77 -28.92 -12.66 -22.15
C ASN A 77 -27.42 -12.92 -22.03
N SER A 78 -26.61 -11.87 -21.84
CA SER A 78 -25.17 -12.00 -21.66
C SER A 78 -24.82 -12.89 -20.45
N ASN A 79 -23.73 -13.65 -20.58
CA ASN A 79 -23.21 -14.48 -19.48
C ASN A 79 -22.44 -13.66 -18.43
N ASN A 80 -22.16 -12.39 -18.71
CA ASN A 80 -21.41 -11.49 -17.82
C ASN A 80 -22.30 -10.69 -16.86
N ILE A 81 -23.61 -10.94 -16.90
CA ILE A 81 -24.55 -10.27 -16.00
C ILE A 81 -24.27 -10.69 -14.57
N LEU A 82 -24.29 -9.70 -13.68
CA LEU A 82 -24.18 -9.87 -12.25
C LEU A 82 -25.53 -9.63 -11.57
N TYR A 83 -25.89 -10.57 -10.70
CA TYR A 83 -26.99 -10.42 -9.75
C TYR A 83 -26.41 -10.10 -8.38
N ARG A 84 -27.11 -9.29 -7.60
CA ARG A 84 -26.79 -9.14 -6.18
C ARG A 84 -27.56 -10.17 -5.37
N LYS A 85 -26.84 -11.03 -4.66
CA LYS A 85 -27.36 -12.03 -3.73
C LYS A 85 -27.43 -11.44 -2.32
N PHE A 86 -28.48 -11.79 -1.60
CA PHE A 86 -28.69 -11.54 -0.19
C PHE A 86 -29.04 -12.84 0.50
N GLU A 87 -28.38 -13.17 1.60
CA GLU A 87 -28.73 -14.34 2.41
C GLU A 87 -29.13 -13.88 3.79
N ASN A 88 -30.40 -14.03 4.15
CA ASN A 88 -30.89 -13.71 5.49
C ASN A 88 -30.85 -14.97 6.35
N ALA A 89 -29.86 -15.04 7.25
CA ALA A 89 -29.65 -16.17 8.16
C ALA A 89 -30.78 -16.32 9.20
N THR A 90 -31.59 -15.28 9.41
CA THR A 90 -32.71 -15.29 10.38
C THR A 90 -33.96 -15.90 9.77
N THR A 91 -34.29 -15.55 8.53
CA THR A 91 -35.48 -16.06 7.83
C THR A 91 -35.18 -17.28 6.95
N GLY A 92 -33.89 -17.52 6.64
CA GLY A 92 -33.44 -18.51 5.67
C GLY A 92 -33.80 -18.16 4.23
N ILE A 93 -34.19 -16.91 3.96
CA ILE A 93 -34.54 -16.43 2.62
C ILE A 93 -33.28 -15.95 1.90
N THR A 94 -33.10 -16.41 0.67
CA THR A 94 -32.12 -15.87 -0.26
C THR A 94 -32.81 -14.99 -1.29
N THR A 95 -32.36 -13.75 -1.46
CA THR A 95 -32.88 -12.84 -2.48
C THR A 95 -31.82 -12.55 -3.54
N TYR A 96 -32.17 -12.68 -4.80
CA TYR A 96 -31.35 -12.25 -5.93
C TYR A 96 -32.00 -11.03 -6.58
N THR A 97 -31.21 -10.00 -6.86
CA THR A 97 -31.73 -8.78 -7.47
C THR A 97 -30.96 -8.43 -8.74
N LEU A 98 -31.70 -7.99 -9.76
CA LEU A 98 -31.17 -7.51 -11.03
C LEU A 98 -31.83 -6.18 -11.37
N PRO A 99 -31.09 -5.06 -11.36
CA PRO A 99 -31.56 -3.81 -11.93
C PRO A 99 -31.76 -3.97 -13.45
N ILE A 100 -32.96 -3.69 -13.95
CA ILE A 100 -33.30 -3.79 -15.38
C ILE A 100 -33.12 -2.44 -16.08
N ASN A 101 -33.49 -1.35 -15.41
CA ASN A 101 -33.21 0.00 -15.90
C ASN A 101 -33.12 1.02 -14.76
N SER A 102 -32.31 2.04 -14.98
CA SER A 102 -32.24 3.25 -14.15
C SER A 102 -33.17 4.36 -14.67
N TYR A 103 -33.35 5.40 -13.86
CA TYR A 103 -34.13 6.59 -14.22
C TYR A 103 -33.49 7.36 -15.39
N SER A 104 -34.32 7.77 -16.34
CA SER A 104 -33.97 8.69 -17.43
C SER A 104 -35.18 9.55 -17.81
N SER A 105 -34.96 10.59 -18.62
CA SER A 105 -36.07 11.39 -19.16
C SER A 105 -37.05 10.55 -20.01
N GLN A 106 -36.57 9.47 -20.65
CA GLN A 106 -37.39 8.55 -21.43
C GLN A 106 -38.08 7.49 -20.56
N LYS A 107 -37.44 7.07 -19.46
CA LYS A 107 -37.95 6.11 -18.49
C LYS A 107 -37.87 6.74 -17.09
N PRO A 108 -38.86 7.55 -16.67
CA PRO A 108 -38.81 8.28 -15.41
C PRO A 108 -39.11 7.37 -14.19
N TYR A 109 -38.51 6.19 -14.17
CA TYR A 109 -38.65 5.17 -13.13
C TYR A 109 -37.44 4.23 -13.13
N TYR A 110 -37.17 3.59 -12.00
CA TYR A 110 -36.26 2.45 -11.89
C TYR A 110 -37.06 1.15 -11.96
N LEU A 111 -36.49 0.09 -12.53
CA LEU A 111 -37.11 -1.23 -12.52
C LEU A 111 -36.11 -2.28 -12.06
N ILE A 112 -36.49 -3.08 -11.06
CA ILE A 112 -35.62 -4.08 -10.43
C ILE A 112 -36.35 -5.41 -10.40
N GLN A 113 -35.74 -6.48 -10.91
CA GLN A 113 -36.20 -7.86 -10.68
C GLN A 113 -35.72 -8.33 -9.30
N GLN A 114 -36.60 -9.00 -8.56
CA GLN A 114 -36.25 -9.77 -7.37
C GLN A 114 -36.68 -11.22 -7.53
N ILE A 115 -35.75 -12.14 -7.30
CA ILE A 115 -36.00 -13.58 -7.20
C ILE A 115 -35.79 -13.96 -5.73
N LEU A 116 -36.82 -14.53 -5.09
CA LEU A 116 -36.77 -14.96 -3.72
C LEU A 116 -36.77 -16.48 -3.66
N VAL A 117 -35.86 -17.05 -2.88
CA VAL A 117 -35.80 -18.48 -2.57
C VAL A 117 -35.98 -18.63 -1.07
N SER A 118 -37.13 -19.19 -0.66
CA SER A 118 -37.43 -19.40 0.76
C SER A 118 -36.60 -20.53 1.36
N SER A 119 -36.60 -20.63 2.68
CA SER A 119 -36.01 -21.78 3.41
C SER A 119 -36.65 -23.13 3.06
N SER A 120 -37.88 -23.12 2.54
CA SER A 120 -38.58 -24.30 2.00
C SER A 120 -38.31 -24.54 0.50
N ASN A 121 -37.35 -23.83 -0.10
CA ASN A 121 -37.04 -23.84 -1.54
C ASN A 121 -38.20 -23.43 -2.45
N VAL A 122 -39.14 -22.63 -1.94
CA VAL A 122 -40.17 -22.00 -2.78
C VAL A 122 -39.53 -20.81 -3.46
N GLU A 123 -39.60 -20.79 -4.79
CA GLU A 123 -39.00 -19.76 -5.63
C GLU A 123 -40.08 -18.84 -6.19
N THR A 124 -39.93 -17.54 -5.99
CA THR A 124 -40.86 -16.52 -6.52
C THR A 124 -40.08 -15.41 -7.20
N THR A 125 -40.66 -14.81 -8.25
CA THR A 125 -40.09 -13.63 -8.92
C THR A 125 -41.08 -12.50 -8.92
N ARG A 126 -40.60 -11.29 -8.65
CA ARG A 126 -41.37 -10.04 -8.70
C ARG A 126 -40.53 -8.92 -9.31
N TYR A 127 -41.19 -7.84 -9.70
CA TYR A 127 -40.52 -6.64 -10.18
C TYR A 127 -40.97 -5.43 -9.36
N LEU A 128 -40.00 -4.59 -9.00
CA LEU A 128 -40.25 -3.35 -8.30
C LEU A 128 -39.99 -2.19 -9.25
N LYS A 129 -40.99 -1.33 -9.43
CA LYS A 129 -40.90 -0.13 -10.24
C LYS A 129 -40.95 1.09 -9.33
N ILE A 130 -39.83 1.79 -9.21
CA ILE A 130 -39.67 2.93 -8.30
C ILE A 130 -39.82 4.21 -9.11
N ILE A 131 -40.80 5.04 -8.77
CA ILE A 131 -41.22 6.23 -9.52
C ILE A 131 -41.04 7.46 -8.62
N PRO A 132 -39.92 8.20 -8.74
CA PRO A 132 -39.74 9.44 -7.99
C PRO A 132 -40.58 10.57 -8.61
N ASN A 133 -41.17 11.43 -7.78
CA ASN A 133 -41.96 12.58 -8.23
C ASN A 133 -41.10 13.64 -8.94
N ASN A 134 -39.86 13.76 -8.49
CA ASN A 134 -38.86 14.66 -9.08
C ASN A 134 -37.70 13.83 -9.63
N PRO A 135 -37.04 14.29 -10.70
CA PRO A 135 -35.79 13.70 -11.14
C PRO A 135 -34.78 13.66 -9.97
N PRO A 136 -34.01 12.57 -9.82
CA PRO A 136 -32.95 12.50 -8.82
C PRO A 136 -31.92 13.62 -9.06
N ALA A 137 -31.43 14.23 -7.98
CA ALA A 137 -30.49 15.36 -8.08
C ALA A 137 -29.18 14.93 -8.74
N PHE A 138 -28.75 13.68 -8.51
CA PHE A 138 -27.59 13.06 -9.11
C PHE A 138 -27.93 11.67 -9.64
N LYS A 139 -27.35 11.29 -10.79
CA LYS A 139 -27.53 9.93 -11.34
C LYS A 139 -27.10 8.84 -10.35
N THR A 140 -26.15 9.12 -9.47
CA THR A 140 -25.54 8.18 -8.52
C THR A 140 -26.25 8.10 -7.16
N GLU A 141 -27.32 8.86 -6.95
CA GLU A 141 -28.06 8.85 -5.68
C GLU A 141 -28.89 7.56 -5.54
N ASP A 142 -28.86 6.99 -4.34
CA ASP A 142 -29.66 5.83 -3.98
C ASP A 142 -31.13 6.24 -3.82
N VAL A 143 -31.94 5.97 -4.85
CA VAL A 143 -33.33 6.47 -4.98
C VAL A 143 -34.19 6.20 -3.75
N LEU A 144 -34.02 5.06 -3.08
CA LEU A 144 -34.83 4.64 -1.93
C LEU A 144 -34.57 5.48 -0.68
N LYS A 145 -33.37 6.04 -0.52
CA LYS A 145 -32.98 6.81 0.67
C LYS A 145 -33.74 8.13 0.81
N THR A 146 -33.96 8.82 -0.30
CA THR A 146 -34.60 10.15 -0.36
C THR A 146 -35.93 10.10 -1.12
N LEU A 147 -36.45 8.90 -1.39
CA LEU A 147 -37.62 8.71 -2.25
C LEU A 147 -38.79 9.56 -1.78
N THR A 148 -39.17 10.53 -2.61
CA THR A 148 -40.49 11.14 -2.60
C THR A 148 -41.17 10.76 -3.91
N GLY A 149 -42.15 9.87 -3.84
CA GLY A 149 -42.67 9.18 -5.03
C GLY A 149 -43.47 7.92 -4.66
N SER A 150 -43.45 6.90 -5.53
CA SER A 150 -44.08 5.61 -5.27
C SER A 150 -43.20 4.42 -5.65
N ILE A 151 -43.46 3.27 -5.01
CA ILE A 151 -42.93 1.97 -5.42
C ILE A 151 -44.11 1.10 -5.81
N GLU A 152 -44.14 0.65 -7.06
CA GLU A 152 -45.11 -0.30 -7.59
C GLU A 152 -44.51 -1.72 -7.61
N VAL A 153 -45.31 -2.73 -7.27
CA VAL A 153 -44.96 -4.15 -7.32
C VAL A 153 -45.67 -4.80 -8.50
N TYR A 154 -44.93 -5.62 -9.23
CA TYR A 154 -45.43 -6.43 -10.33
C TYR A 154 -45.08 -7.90 -10.11
N ASP A 155 -45.94 -8.79 -10.58
CA ASP A 155 -45.76 -10.24 -10.49
C ASP A 155 -44.76 -10.80 -11.51
N GLU A 156 -44.59 -12.12 -11.55
CA GLU A 156 -43.69 -12.82 -12.48
C GLU A 156 -44.02 -12.59 -13.97
N ASN A 157 -45.23 -12.15 -14.30
CA ASN A 157 -45.70 -11.82 -15.65
C ASN A 157 -45.66 -10.31 -15.95
N MET A 158 -45.09 -9.51 -15.03
CA MET A 158 -45.13 -8.06 -15.03
C MET A 158 -46.55 -7.48 -15.06
N SER A 159 -47.49 -8.14 -14.40
CA SER A 159 -48.82 -7.57 -14.11
C SER A 159 -48.76 -6.78 -12.82
N TYR A 160 -49.39 -5.61 -12.81
CA TYR A 160 -49.44 -4.74 -11.64
C TYR A 160 -50.13 -5.45 -10.46
N VAL A 161 -49.54 -5.35 -9.27
CA VAL A 161 -50.07 -5.94 -8.03
C VAL A 161 -50.51 -4.85 -7.05
N SER A 162 -49.62 -3.92 -6.69
CA SER A 162 -49.86 -2.88 -5.68
C SER A 162 -48.87 -1.73 -5.80
N ASP A 163 -49.14 -0.61 -5.11
CA ASP A 163 -48.24 0.53 -4.99
C ASP A 163 -48.18 1.04 -3.54
N THR A 164 -47.08 1.72 -3.18
CA THR A 164 -46.95 2.43 -1.91
C THR A 164 -46.25 3.76 -2.15
N ASN A 165 -46.78 4.83 -1.55
CA ASN A 165 -46.20 6.17 -1.64
C ASN A 165 -45.11 6.35 -0.59
N TYR A 166 -44.12 7.17 -0.91
CA TYR A 166 -43.00 7.49 -0.04
C TYR A 166 -42.81 9.00 0.04
N LEU A 167 -42.42 9.48 1.21
CA LEU A 167 -42.00 10.87 1.44
C LEU A 167 -40.65 10.83 2.16
N ASN A 168 -39.61 11.35 1.50
CA ASN A 168 -38.23 11.36 2.00
C ASN A 168 -37.76 9.98 2.52
N GLY A 169 -37.99 8.92 1.72
CA GLY A 169 -37.59 7.54 2.04
C GLY A 169 -38.52 6.82 3.02
N VAL A 170 -39.55 7.49 3.55
CA VAL A 170 -40.50 6.89 4.49
C VAL A 170 -41.79 6.51 3.78
N ALA A 171 -42.15 5.22 3.85
CA ALA A 171 -43.42 4.72 3.35
C ALA A 171 -44.59 5.46 4.04
N GLN A 172 -45.49 6.00 3.23
CA GLN A 172 -46.72 6.64 3.69
C GLN A 172 -47.78 5.56 3.75
N ASN A 173 -48.16 5.14 4.96
CA ASN A 173 -49.26 4.20 5.13
C ASN A 173 -50.52 4.80 4.49
N LEU A 174 -51.09 4.10 3.51
CA LEU A 174 -52.43 4.37 3.00
C LEU A 174 -53.46 3.86 4.03
N SER A 175 -53.51 4.45 5.22
CA SER A 175 -54.75 4.46 5.98
C SER A 175 -55.69 5.46 5.31
N SER A 176 -56.27 5.03 4.20
CA SER A 176 -57.63 5.38 3.77
C SER A 176 -58.11 6.80 4.09
N GLN A 177 -57.50 7.87 3.57
CA GLN A 177 -58.22 9.12 3.23
C GLN A 177 -57.55 9.86 2.07
N ASN A 178 -58.39 10.23 1.09
CA ASN A 178 -58.16 11.17 -0.01
C ASN A 178 -57.42 10.68 -1.28
N LYS A 179 -58.08 9.83 -2.08
CA LYS A 179 -58.03 9.96 -3.55
C LYS A 179 -59.20 10.86 -4.01
N PRO A 180 -58.97 12.06 -4.58
CA PRO A 180 -60.01 12.72 -5.35
C PRO A 180 -60.20 11.95 -6.67
N SER A 181 -61.46 11.69 -6.97
CA SER A 181 -62.02 11.08 -8.18
C SER A 181 -61.19 11.24 -9.46
N GLN A 182 -60.90 10.14 -10.17
CA GLN A 182 -61.20 10.01 -11.61
C GLN A 182 -61.36 8.54 -12.03
N ASN A 183 -62.51 8.30 -12.68
CA ASN A 183 -62.91 7.24 -13.60
C ASN A 183 -62.76 5.76 -13.20
N VAL A 184 -63.90 5.27 -12.70
CA VAL A 184 -64.33 3.89 -12.55
C VAL A 184 -64.26 3.13 -13.88
N LEU A 185 -63.47 2.05 -13.91
CA LEU A 185 -63.74 0.88 -14.74
C LEU A 185 -63.76 -0.35 -13.83
N ASN A 186 -64.98 -0.84 -13.58
CA ASN A 186 -65.39 -2.14 -13.05
C ASN A 186 -64.55 -2.78 -11.93
N LYS A 187 -64.97 -2.49 -10.70
CA LYS A 187 -64.71 -3.30 -9.51
C LYS A 187 -65.32 -4.70 -9.66
N THR A 188 -64.50 -5.74 -9.50
CA THR A 188 -64.96 -7.09 -9.13
C THR A 188 -64.32 -7.49 -7.80
N SER A 189 -65.14 -8.13 -6.97
CA SER A 189 -64.97 -8.56 -5.57
C SER A 189 -63.61 -9.14 -5.16
N GLY A 190 -63.11 -8.71 -4.00
CA GLY A 190 -62.03 -9.38 -3.23
C GLY A 190 -60.75 -8.57 -3.09
N GLU A 191 -60.81 -7.31 -2.65
CA GLU A 191 -59.60 -6.51 -2.46
C GLU A 191 -58.88 -6.95 -1.18
N CYS A 192 -57.71 -7.56 -1.34
CA CYS A 192 -56.74 -7.73 -0.28
C CYS A 192 -56.02 -6.41 -0.03
N ASP A 193 -55.83 -6.03 1.23
CA ASP A 193 -54.96 -4.93 1.60
C ASP A 193 -53.51 -5.39 1.46
N VAL A 194 -52.69 -4.65 0.71
CA VAL A 194 -51.27 -4.96 0.52
C VAL A 194 -50.44 -3.84 1.10
N ASP A 195 -49.76 -4.12 2.22
CA ASP A 195 -48.83 -3.19 2.84
C ASP A 195 -47.40 -3.50 2.38
N ILE A 196 -46.69 -2.49 1.89
CA ILE A 196 -45.26 -2.58 1.56
C ILE A 196 -44.47 -1.82 2.63
N ILE A 197 -43.70 -2.56 3.42
CA ILE A 197 -42.83 -2.02 4.46
C ILE A 197 -41.40 -2.09 3.94
N THR A 198 -40.70 -0.94 3.91
CA THR A 198 -39.28 -0.87 3.59
C THR A 198 -38.50 -0.47 4.83
N THR A 199 -37.58 -1.32 5.25
CA THR A 199 -36.72 -1.10 6.42
C THR A 199 -35.28 -0.98 5.97
N GLU A 200 -34.58 0.10 6.35
CA GLU A 200 -33.14 0.20 6.13
C GLU A 200 -32.40 -0.72 7.11
N VAL A 201 -31.54 -1.59 6.58
CA VAL A 201 -30.61 -2.43 7.34
C VAL A 201 -29.21 -1.87 7.14
N LEU A 202 -28.58 -1.45 8.25
CA LEU A 202 -27.24 -0.87 8.25
C LEU A 202 -26.14 -1.93 8.06
N CYS A 203 -24.98 -1.48 7.59
CA CYS A 203 -23.82 -2.32 7.35
C CYS A 203 -23.34 -3.03 8.63
N SER A 204 -23.09 -4.33 8.52
CA SER A 204 -22.71 -5.16 9.68
C SER A 204 -21.20 -5.12 9.99
N ASN A 205 -20.36 -4.71 9.03
CA ASN A 205 -18.90 -4.82 9.12
C ASN A 205 -18.14 -3.49 9.26
N GLY A 206 -18.79 -2.32 9.29
CA GLY A 206 -18.07 -1.04 9.42
C GLY A 206 -18.91 0.08 9.99
N ASN A 207 -18.97 0.21 11.31
CA ASN A 207 -19.54 1.37 12.00
C ASN A 207 -21.03 1.70 11.68
N GLY A 208 -21.81 0.78 11.10
CA GLY A 208 -23.24 1.00 10.85
C GLY A 208 -23.54 1.94 9.67
N HIS A 209 -22.73 1.90 8.60
CA HIS A 209 -22.99 2.67 7.38
C HIS A 209 -24.38 2.43 6.80
N HIS A 210 -25.00 3.50 6.30
CA HIS A 210 -26.30 3.50 5.62
C HIS A 210 -26.18 3.00 4.18
N VAL A 211 -27.34 2.70 3.61
CA VAL A 211 -27.48 2.37 2.20
C VAL A 211 -26.98 3.54 1.34
N GLY A 212 -26.14 3.23 0.36
CA GLY A 212 -25.52 4.22 -0.54
C GLY A 212 -24.36 5.03 0.06
N GLN A 213 -23.98 4.81 1.32
CA GLN A 213 -22.74 5.40 1.87
C GLN A 213 -21.51 4.63 1.39
N THR A 214 -20.40 5.35 1.21
CA THR A 214 -19.10 4.74 0.90
C THR A 214 -18.56 4.13 2.19
N CYS A 215 -18.22 2.83 2.15
CA CYS A 215 -17.50 2.23 3.26
C CYS A 215 -16.05 2.66 3.28
N ASP A 216 -15.40 2.42 4.42
CA ASP A 216 -13.94 2.47 4.51
C ASP A 216 -13.30 1.59 3.41
N PRO A 217 -12.12 1.96 2.90
CA PRO A 217 -11.47 1.23 1.82
C PRO A 217 -11.35 -0.28 2.11
N GLY A 218 -11.55 -1.13 1.10
CA GLY A 218 -11.50 -2.59 1.26
C GLY A 218 -12.71 -3.22 1.96
N MET A 219 -13.69 -2.44 2.42
CA MET A 219 -14.92 -2.96 3.02
C MET A 219 -16.08 -2.94 2.00
N THR A 220 -16.89 -3.98 2.01
CA THR A 220 -18.11 -4.06 1.19
C THR A 220 -19.27 -3.46 1.96
N ASN A 221 -19.96 -2.47 1.38
CA ASN A 221 -21.24 -2.01 1.91
C ASN A 221 -22.30 -3.10 1.70
N ASP A 222 -22.69 -3.76 2.78
CA ASP A 222 -23.78 -4.75 2.85
C ASP A 222 -25.09 -4.15 3.38
N ALA A 223 -25.14 -2.83 3.59
CA ALA A 223 -26.38 -2.14 3.90
C ALA A 223 -27.37 -2.31 2.75
N HIS A 224 -28.62 -2.59 3.11
CA HIS A 224 -29.67 -2.86 2.15
C HIS A 224 -31.02 -2.46 2.74
N PHE A 225 -32.03 -2.35 1.89
CA PHE A 225 -33.41 -2.23 2.30
C PHE A 225 -34.04 -3.62 2.36
N GLU A 226 -34.70 -3.96 3.46
CA GLU A 226 -35.61 -5.11 3.51
C GLU A 226 -37.00 -4.64 3.07
N VAL A 227 -37.55 -5.25 2.02
CA VAL A 227 -38.92 -4.98 1.56
C VAL A 227 -39.81 -6.15 1.95
N THR A 228 -40.64 -5.90 2.95
CA THR A 228 -41.67 -6.81 3.42
C THR A 228 -43.00 -6.43 2.81
N ILE A 229 -43.60 -7.37 2.09
CA ILE A 229 -44.95 -7.22 1.55
C ILE A 229 -45.88 -8.06 2.41
N VAL A 230 -46.88 -7.41 3.02
CA VAL A 230 -47.92 -8.05 3.82
C VAL A 230 -49.22 -7.99 3.02
N VAL A 231 -49.75 -9.14 2.62
CA VAL A 231 -51.05 -9.22 1.92
C VAL A 231 -52.10 -9.71 2.92
N THR A 232 -53.00 -8.82 3.29
CA THR A 232 -54.14 -9.08 4.19
C THR A 232 -55.41 -9.21 3.35
N CYS A 233 -55.86 -10.44 3.10
CA CYS A 233 -57.11 -10.70 2.38
C CYS A 233 -58.24 -11.08 3.34
N PRO A 234 -59.50 -10.69 3.08
CA PRO A 234 -60.63 -11.08 3.93
C PRO A 234 -61.01 -12.58 3.92
N HIS A 235 -60.52 -13.42 2.97
CA HIS A 235 -60.86 -14.86 2.90
C HIS A 235 -59.72 -15.73 2.36
N GLU A 236 -59.49 -16.93 2.91
CA GLU A 236 -58.40 -17.87 2.58
C GLU A 236 -58.63 -18.76 1.34
N PHE A 237 -57.66 -18.86 0.42
CA PHE A 237 -57.59 -19.89 -0.63
C PHE A 237 -56.14 -20.24 -1.01
N GLY A 238 -55.77 -21.53 -0.93
CA GLY A 238 -54.69 -22.15 -1.71
C GLY A 238 -53.22 -21.95 -1.26
N PRO A 239 -52.28 -22.76 -1.78
CA PRO A 239 -50.85 -22.69 -1.44
C PRO A 239 -50.20 -21.38 -1.94
N ALA A 240 -49.22 -20.90 -1.17
CA ALA A 240 -48.67 -19.55 -1.26
C ALA A 240 -47.99 -19.23 -2.60
N THR A 241 -48.64 -18.37 -3.38
CA THR A 241 -48.06 -17.56 -4.46
C THR A 241 -48.44 -16.11 -4.19
N ILE A 242 -47.60 -15.14 -4.58
CA ILE A 242 -47.92 -13.71 -4.42
C ILE A 242 -49.21 -13.44 -5.20
N GLY A 243 -50.28 -13.10 -4.49
CA GLY A 243 -51.64 -12.95 -5.03
C GLY A 243 -52.71 -13.85 -4.40
N ASN A 244 -52.36 -14.75 -3.47
CA ASN A 244 -53.33 -15.53 -2.70
C ASN A 244 -53.44 -15.08 -1.21
N PRO A 245 -54.58 -15.32 -0.57
CA PRO A 245 -54.87 -14.95 0.81
C PRO A 245 -53.84 -15.38 1.86
N GLY A 246 -53.46 -14.45 2.75
CA GLY A 246 -52.59 -14.72 3.90
C GLY A 246 -51.10 -14.84 3.57
N SER A 247 -50.69 -14.50 2.34
CA SER A 247 -49.30 -14.50 1.91
C SER A 247 -48.54 -13.28 2.46
N SER A 248 -47.54 -13.52 3.29
CA SER A 248 -46.47 -12.54 3.58
C SER A 248 -45.20 -12.96 2.85
N GLY A 249 -44.51 -12.00 2.24
CA GLY A 249 -43.28 -12.25 1.50
C GLY A 249 -42.26 -11.14 1.75
N SER A 250 -41.21 -11.44 2.51
CA SER A 250 -40.07 -10.54 2.72
C SER A 250 -38.94 -10.85 1.75
N GLY A 251 -38.34 -9.80 1.18
CA GLY A 251 -37.18 -9.90 0.30
C GLY A 251 -36.29 -8.66 0.38
N SER A 252 -34.99 -8.85 0.21
CA SER A 252 -34.01 -7.77 0.32
C SER A 252 -33.77 -7.05 -1.01
N LEU A 253 -33.64 -5.72 -0.95
CA LEU A 253 -33.18 -4.84 -2.02
C LEU A 253 -31.88 -4.20 -1.59
N GLY A 254 -30.82 -4.33 -2.39
CA GLY A 254 -29.54 -3.68 -2.09
C GLY A 254 -29.56 -2.18 -2.18
N GLY A 255 -28.54 -1.55 -1.58
CA GLY A 255 -28.09 -0.23 -2.00
C GLY A 255 -27.28 -0.24 -3.28
N GLY A 256 -27.26 0.88 -3.99
CA GLY A 256 -26.38 1.10 -5.12
C GLY A 256 -26.77 0.38 -6.40
N TYR A 257 -28.08 0.16 -6.60
CA TYR A 257 -28.67 -0.41 -7.83
C TYR A 257 -28.29 0.37 -9.09
N VAL A 258 -28.07 1.69 -9.00
CA VAL A 258 -27.58 2.45 -10.16
C VAL A 258 -26.18 2.03 -10.56
N PHE A 259 -25.30 1.77 -9.57
CA PHE A 259 -23.95 1.28 -9.83
C PHE A 259 -23.97 -0.14 -10.40
N ASP A 260 -24.88 -0.99 -9.91
CA ASP A 260 -25.03 -2.37 -10.41
C ASP A 260 -25.61 -2.40 -11.84
N GLU A 261 -26.55 -1.52 -12.15
CA GLU A 261 -27.10 -1.35 -13.51
C GLU A 261 -26.05 -0.83 -14.48
N GLN A 262 -25.30 0.21 -14.10
CA GLN A 262 -24.20 0.75 -14.90
C GLN A 262 -23.10 -0.30 -15.11
N LEU A 263 -22.77 -1.08 -14.07
CA LEU A 263 -21.80 -2.16 -14.19
C LEU A 263 -22.30 -3.24 -15.17
N ASN A 264 -23.56 -3.66 -15.08
CA ASN A 264 -24.13 -4.61 -16.05
C ASN A 264 -24.20 -4.02 -17.47
N ALA A 265 -24.52 -2.74 -17.62
CA ALA A 265 -24.48 -2.06 -18.91
C ALA A 265 -23.06 -2.07 -19.51
N LEU A 266 -22.02 -1.86 -18.68
CA LEU A 266 -20.62 -1.97 -19.11
C LEU A 266 -20.27 -3.41 -19.53
N LEU A 267 -20.56 -4.38 -18.67
CA LEU A 267 -20.22 -5.80 -18.87
C LEU A 267 -20.89 -6.43 -20.09
N THR A 268 -21.96 -5.81 -20.57
CA THR A 268 -22.71 -6.24 -21.76
C THR A 268 -22.48 -5.35 -22.98
N ASN A 269 -21.66 -4.29 -22.86
CA ASN A 269 -21.28 -3.45 -23.98
C ASN A 269 -20.31 -4.21 -24.91
N PRO A 270 -20.59 -4.32 -26.22
CA PRO A 270 -19.77 -5.08 -27.16
C PRO A 270 -18.36 -4.49 -27.40
N THR A 271 -18.14 -3.22 -27.04
CA THR A 271 -16.83 -2.54 -27.15
C THR A 271 -16.00 -2.65 -25.87
N PHE A 272 -16.57 -3.17 -24.79
CA PHE A 272 -15.85 -3.43 -23.54
C PHE A 272 -15.16 -4.80 -23.60
N LEU A 273 -13.83 -4.81 -23.51
CA LEU A 273 -13.04 -6.01 -23.79
C LEU A 273 -12.75 -6.86 -22.55
N TYR A 274 -13.02 -6.34 -21.36
CA TYR A 274 -12.57 -6.92 -20.08
C TYR A 274 -13.71 -7.44 -19.20
N GLY A 275 -14.90 -7.69 -19.78
CA GLY A 275 -16.05 -8.21 -19.04
C GLY A 275 -15.79 -9.56 -18.37
N ASP A 276 -15.29 -10.52 -19.15
CA ASP A 276 -14.92 -11.86 -18.66
C ASP A 276 -13.78 -11.77 -17.64
N TYR A 277 -12.81 -10.87 -17.90
CA TYR A 277 -11.68 -10.64 -17.01
C TYR A 277 -12.15 -10.14 -15.64
N LEU A 278 -12.96 -9.07 -15.58
CA LEU A 278 -13.43 -8.50 -14.31
C LEU A 278 -14.33 -9.45 -13.50
N THR A 279 -15.03 -10.37 -14.17
CA THR A 279 -15.95 -11.32 -13.52
C THR A 279 -15.30 -12.67 -13.20
N SER A 280 -14.01 -12.82 -13.50
CA SER A 280 -13.25 -14.03 -13.17
C SER A 280 -13.01 -14.16 -11.65
N PRO A 281 -12.97 -15.39 -11.10
CA PRO A 281 -12.67 -15.60 -9.69
C PRO A 281 -11.33 -14.97 -9.27
N GLY A 282 -11.30 -14.26 -8.14
CA GLY A 282 -10.10 -13.57 -7.64
C GLY A 282 -9.98 -12.10 -8.05
N HIS A 283 -10.85 -11.62 -8.94
CA HIS A 283 -10.88 -10.21 -9.39
C HIS A 283 -11.94 -9.36 -8.70
N GLU A 284 -12.55 -9.84 -7.61
CA GLU A 284 -13.67 -9.17 -6.93
C GLU A 284 -13.29 -7.75 -6.45
N LEU A 285 -12.04 -7.57 -6.00
CA LEU A 285 -11.52 -6.26 -5.58
C LEU A 285 -11.41 -5.30 -6.77
N LEU A 286 -10.89 -5.76 -7.92
CA LEU A 286 -10.79 -4.95 -9.13
C LEU A 286 -12.20 -4.59 -9.65
N LEU A 287 -13.13 -5.54 -9.65
CA LEU A 287 -14.53 -5.33 -10.01
C LEU A 287 -15.17 -4.23 -9.15
N GLN A 288 -14.92 -4.25 -7.84
CA GLN A 288 -15.41 -3.21 -6.92
C GLN A 288 -14.83 -1.83 -7.23
N ILE A 289 -13.53 -1.75 -7.52
CA ILE A 289 -12.85 -0.49 -7.85
C ILE A 289 -13.38 0.08 -9.17
N VAL A 290 -13.53 -0.77 -10.19
CA VAL A 290 -14.12 -0.37 -11.48
C VAL A 290 -15.56 0.11 -11.29
N ARG A 291 -16.38 -0.61 -10.52
CA ARG A 291 -17.75 -0.21 -10.17
C ARG A 291 -17.83 1.19 -9.54
N GLN A 292 -16.86 1.56 -8.72
CA GLN A 292 -16.79 2.89 -8.10
C GLN A 292 -16.19 3.96 -9.02
N TRP A 293 -15.36 3.56 -9.98
CA TRP A 293 -14.67 4.46 -10.90
C TRP A 293 -15.58 4.94 -12.04
N ILE A 294 -16.39 4.05 -12.61
CA ILE A 294 -17.27 4.32 -13.76
C ILE A 294 -18.12 5.59 -13.58
N PRO A 295 -18.89 5.77 -12.49
CA PRO A 295 -19.87 6.85 -12.40
C PRO A 295 -19.24 8.25 -12.39
N VAL A 296 -17.96 8.33 -12.04
CA VAL A 296 -17.20 9.58 -11.96
C VAL A 296 -16.45 9.88 -13.26
N ASN A 297 -16.06 8.85 -14.02
CA ASN A 297 -15.11 8.98 -15.12
C ASN A 297 -15.69 8.57 -16.50
N VAL A 298 -16.80 7.85 -16.55
CA VAL A 298 -17.45 7.41 -17.81
C VAL A 298 -18.73 8.21 -18.01
N ILE A 299 -18.68 9.15 -18.95
CA ILE A 299 -19.81 10.05 -19.25
C ILE A 299 -20.94 9.33 -20.00
N ASP A 300 -20.57 8.40 -20.89
CA ASP A 300 -21.49 7.56 -21.67
C ASP A 300 -20.98 6.12 -21.73
N ILE A 301 -21.70 5.22 -21.06
CA ILE A 301 -21.34 3.79 -21.00
C ILE A 301 -21.58 3.06 -22.33
N ASN A 302 -22.30 3.69 -23.26
CA ASN A 302 -22.50 3.21 -24.63
C ASN A 302 -21.57 3.93 -25.63
N GLY A 303 -20.75 4.86 -25.14
CA GLY A 303 -19.81 5.65 -25.94
C GLY A 303 -18.44 4.99 -26.09
N ASP A 304 -17.40 5.80 -26.25
CA ASP A 304 -16.03 5.31 -26.38
C ASP A 304 -15.49 4.80 -25.04
N LEU A 305 -15.17 3.49 -24.99
CA LEU A 305 -14.62 2.81 -23.82
C LEU A 305 -13.10 2.53 -23.97
N SER A 306 -12.43 3.10 -24.99
CA SER A 306 -11.01 2.83 -25.25
C SER A 306 -10.13 3.15 -24.04
N GLU A 307 -10.40 4.25 -23.34
CA GLU A 307 -9.63 4.66 -22.18
C GLU A 307 -9.73 3.64 -21.04
N LEU A 308 -10.94 3.17 -20.72
CA LEU A 308 -11.14 2.15 -19.69
C LEU A 308 -10.51 0.82 -20.10
N ASN A 309 -10.64 0.42 -21.37
CA ASN A 309 -9.98 -0.77 -21.91
C ASN A 309 -8.44 -0.67 -21.75
N THR A 310 -7.83 0.45 -22.14
CA THR A 310 -6.38 0.67 -21.97
C THR A 310 -5.96 0.64 -20.50
N ARG A 311 -6.75 1.22 -19.59
CA ARG A 311 -6.48 1.17 -18.15
C ARG A 311 -6.49 -0.27 -17.63
N LEU A 312 -7.52 -1.05 -17.99
CA LEU A 312 -7.65 -2.45 -17.57
C LEU A 312 -6.60 -3.38 -18.19
N GLN A 313 -6.08 -3.03 -19.37
CA GLN A 313 -4.96 -3.75 -19.98
C GLN A 313 -3.73 -3.81 -19.06
N HIS A 314 -3.48 -2.78 -18.26
CA HIS A 314 -2.35 -2.79 -17.32
C HIS A 314 -2.55 -3.78 -16.16
N PHE A 315 -3.79 -4.11 -15.80
CA PHE A 315 -4.07 -5.19 -14.85
C PHE A 315 -3.87 -6.55 -15.53
N SER A 316 -4.47 -6.77 -16.70
CA SER A 316 -4.38 -8.06 -17.41
C SER A 316 -2.95 -8.43 -17.80
N ASN A 317 -2.11 -7.44 -18.13
CA ASN A 317 -0.70 -7.68 -18.46
C ASN A 317 0.15 -8.05 -17.23
N ASN A 318 -0.39 -7.84 -16.02
CA ASN A 318 0.31 -8.03 -14.75
C ASN A 318 -0.50 -8.95 -13.82
N ASP A 319 -1.15 -9.96 -14.39
CA ASP A 319 -2.13 -10.83 -13.72
C ASP A 319 -1.58 -11.58 -12.48
N GLN A 320 -0.25 -11.74 -12.41
CA GLN A 320 0.43 -12.32 -11.25
C GLN A 320 0.05 -11.63 -9.94
N MET A 321 -0.29 -10.34 -9.97
CA MET A 321 -0.73 -9.58 -8.80
C MET A 321 -1.96 -10.20 -8.11
N PHE A 322 -2.84 -10.88 -8.85
CA PHE A 322 -4.04 -11.52 -8.31
C PHE A 322 -3.72 -12.88 -7.67
N ASN A 323 -2.74 -13.61 -8.22
CA ASN A 323 -2.20 -14.81 -7.56
C ASN A 323 -1.52 -14.45 -6.24
N ASP A 324 -0.71 -13.39 -6.26
CA ASP A 324 -0.05 -12.87 -5.06
C ASP A 324 -1.08 -12.37 -4.05
N LEU A 325 -2.17 -11.74 -4.50
CA LEU A 325 -3.29 -11.35 -3.64
C LEU A 325 -3.99 -12.55 -3.02
N ALA A 326 -4.15 -13.65 -3.75
CA ALA A 326 -4.71 -14.89 -3.20
C ALA A 326 -3.80 -15.48 -2.11
N THR A 327 -2.48 -15.50 -2.33
CA THR A 327 -1.50 -15.91 -1.30
C THR A 327 -1.52 -14.97 -0.09
N TYR A 328 -1.54 -13.66 -0.35
CA TYR A 328 -1.66 -12.62 0.66
C TYR A 328 -2.93 -12.87 1.53
N ASN A 329 -4.07 -13.19 0.90
CA ASN A 329 -5.35 -13.43 1.58
C ASN A 329 -5.31 -14.70 2.44
N GLN A 330 -4.63 -15.75 1.98
CA GLN A 330 -4.46 -17.00 2.73
C GLN A 330 -3.61 -16.82 3.98
N ASN A 331 -2.65 -15.90 3.96
CA ASN A 331 -1.78 -15.63 5.10
C ASN A 331 -2.43 -14.70 6.15
N THR A 332 -3.53 -14.05 5.81
CA THR A 332 -4.22 -13.02 6.62
C THR A 332 -4.87 -13.55 7.91
N PRO A 333 -5.48 -14.75 7.98
CA PRO A 333 -6.10 -15.25 9.20
C PRO A 333 -5.12 -15.51 10.36
N ASN A 334 -3.81 -15.48 10.08
CA ASN A 334 -2.74 -15.78 11.03
C ASN A 334 -2.10 -14.52 11.63
N VAL A 335 -2.66 -13.33 11.40
CA VAL A 335 -2.13 -12.06 11.93
C VAL A 335 -3.03 -11.42 12.99
N PRO A 336 -2.48 -10.59 13.90
CA PRO A 336 -3.26 -9.84 14.88
C PRO A 336 -4.40 -9.02 14.24
N ASN A 337 -5.55 -8.88 14.93
CA ASN A 337 -6.75 -8.20 14.42
C ASN A 337 -6.51 -6.77 13.86
N ALA A 338 -5.56 -6.01 14.43
CA ALA A 338 -5.20 -4.69 13.94
C ALA A 338 -4.56 -4.74 12.53
N GLU A 339 -3.81 -5.80 12.21
CA GLU A 339 -3.19 -6.00 10.90
C GLU A 339 -4.21 -6.41 9.83
N MET A 340 -5.28 -7.15 10.19
CA MET A 340 -6.33 -7.52 9.24
C MET A 340 -7.16 -6.33 8.73
N THR A 341 -7.26 -5.25 9.52
CA THR A 341 -8.09 -4.08 9.16
C THR A 341 -7.35 -3.15 8.19
N ASP A 342 -6.01 -3.06 8.30
CA ASP A 342 -5.13 -2.26 7.42
C ASP A 342 -4.79 -3.00 6.10
N TYR A 343 -4.94 -4.32 6.09
CA TYR A 343 -4.59 -5.22 5.01
C TYR A 343 -5.35 -4.97 3.68
N SER A 344 -6.69 -4.93 3.73
CA SER A 344 -7.53 -4.78 2.52
C SER A 344 -7.47 -3.37 1.94
N ILE A 345 -7.13 -2.38 2.77
CA ILE A 345 -7.02 -0.96 2.42
C ILE A 345 -5.85 -0.72 1.46
N ARG A 346 -4.69 -1.36 1.70
CA ARG A 346 -3.46 -1.11 0.92
C ARG A 346 -3.54 -1.56 -0.53
N VAL A 347 -4.00 -2.79 -0.75
CA VAL A 347 -4.15 -3.34 -2.10
C VAL A 347 -5.29 -2.63 -2.84
N TYR A 348 -6.36 -2.26 -2.13
CA TYR A 348 -7.43 -1.45 -2.69
C TYR A 348 -6.92 -0.08 -3.19
N GLU A 349 -6.18 0.66 -2.36
CA GLU A 349 -5.65 1.97 -2.75
C GLU A 349 -4.57 1.87 -3.85
N LEU A 350 -3.78 0.78 -3.87
CA LEU A 350 -2.85 0.48 -4.97
C LEU A 350 -3.58 0.26 -6.30
N PHE A 351 -4.60 -0.60 -6.33
CA PHE A 351 -5.37 -0.87 -7.55
C PHE A 351 -6.11 0.38 -8.00
N LYS A 352 -6.67 1.16 -7.07
CA LYS A 352 -7.27 2.46 -7.37
C LYS A 352 -6.24 3.45 -7.92
N PHE A 353 -5.01 3.46 -7.42
CA PHE A 353 -3.92 4.26 -7.98
C PHE A 353 -3.59 3.84 -9.42
N LEU A 354 -3.40 2.54 -9.68
CA LEU A 354 -3.10 2.02 -11.01
C LEU A 354 -4.22 2.33 -12.01
N LEU A 355 -5.48 2.14 -11.60
CA LEU A 355 -6.63 2.45 -12.44
C LEU A 355 -6.67 3.93 -12.82
N ASN A 356 -6.29 4.83 -11.91
CA ASN A 356 -6.24 6.27 -12.17
C ASN A 356 -4.98 6.73 -12.91
N ASN A 357 -3.86 6.00 -12.79
CA ASN A 357 -2.55 6.36 -13.36
C ASN A 357 -1.98 5.19 -14.20
N PRO A 358 -2.63 4.81 -15.31
CA PRO A 358 -2.24 3.66 -16.12
C PRO A 358 -0.91 3.90 -16.82
N SER A 359 0.07 3.03 -16.58
CA SER A 359 1.28 2.94 -17.39
C SER A 359 1.89 1.54 -17.28
N PRO A 360 2.73 1.11 -18.23
CA PRO A 360 3.46 -0.16 -18.11
C PRO A 360 4.24 -0.26 -16.79
N GLU A 361 4.87 0.84 -16.37
CA GLU A 361 5.67 0.94 -15.15
C GLU A 361 4.80 0.81 -13.89
N ASN A 362 3.69 1.55 -13.82
CA ASN A 362 2.77 1.47 -12.68
C ASN A 362 2.11 0.09 -12.59
N GLY A 363 1.87 -0.59 -13.72
CA GLY A 363 1.38 -1.97 -13.75
C GLY A 363 2.38 -2.96 -13.13
N GLN A 364 3.67 -2.83 -13.47
CA GLN A 364 4.73 -3.65 -12.88
C GLN A 364 4.91 -3.37 -11.38
N ILE A 365 4.88 -2.09 -10.98
CA ILE A 365 4.95 -1.68 -9.57
C ILE A 365 3.78 -2.29 -8.80
N ALA A 366 2.56 -2.21 -9.33
CA ALA A 366 1.40 -2.81 -8.67
C ALA A 366 1.51 -4.33 -8.53
N SER A 367 2.05 -5.02 -9.54
CA SER A 367 2.31 -6.45 -9.43
C SER A 367 3.28 -6.79 -8.30
N TRP A 368 4.40 -6.09 -8.22
CA TRP A 368 5.38 -6.30 -7.18
C TRP A 368 4.85 -5.90 -5.79
N ALA A 369 4.11 -4.80 -5.71
CA ALA A 369 3.60 -4.23 -4.47
C ALA A 369 2.73 -5.21 -3.67
N VAL A 370 1.93 -6.04 -4.33
CA VAL A 370 1.09 -7.03 -3.63
C VAL A 370 1.94 -8.04 -2.87
N SER A 371 3.00 -8.58 -3.50
CA SER A 371 3.96 -9.47 -2.82
C SER A 371 4.77 -8.73 -1.74
N PHE A 372 5.14 -7.47 -1.99
CA PHE A 372 5.82 -6.64 -1.01
C PHE A 372 4.98 -6.45 0.27
N PHE A 373 3.67 -6.18 0.13
CA PHE A 373 2.78 -6.02 1.28
C PHE A 373 2.61 -7.31 2.09
N ASP A 374 2.72 -8.49 1.47
CA ASP A 374 2.75 -9.77 2.19
C ASP A 374 3.97 -9.89 3.11
N GLN A 375 5.12 -9.46 2.60
CA GLN A 375 6.41 -9.53 3.30
C GLN A 375 6.59 -8.38 4.31
N ASN A 376 5.92 -7.24 4.11
CA ASN A 376 6.13 -5.99 4.86
C ASN A 376 4.82 -5.46 5.45
N ARG A 377 4.23 -6.23 6.37
CA ARG A 377 2.85 -6.06 6.85
C ARG A 377 2.55 -4.78 7.64
N PHE A 378 3.55 -3.98 7.97
CA PHE A 378 3.40 -2.69 8.66
C PHE A 378 3.55 -1.47 7.76
N VAL A 379 3.95 -1.65 6.49
CA VAL A 379 4.08 -0.53 5.56
C VAL A 379 2.69 -0.09 5.10
N SER A 380 2.37 1.18 5.29
CA SER A 380 1.10 1.76 4.82
C SER A 380 1.11 2.02 3.31
N TRP A 381 -0.06 2.20 2.70
CA TRP A 381 -0.14 2.62 1.30
C TRP A 381 0.59 3.95 1.06
N ASP A 382 0.42 4.94 1.95
CA ASP A 382 1.05 6.25 1.78
C ASP A 382 2.57 6.18 1.93
N GLU A 383 3.08 5.37 2.85
CA GLU A 383 4.51 5.10 3.00
C GLU A 383 5.06 4.40 1.75
N PHE A 384 4.36 3.38 1.24
CA PHE A 384 4.73 2.71 0.00
C PHE A 384 4.73 3.68 -1.19
N LYS A 385 3.68 4.48 -1.32
CA LYS A 385 3.52 5.45 -2.42
C LYS A 385 4.59 6.53 -2.38
N ASN A 386 4.88 7.10 -1.21
CA ASN A 386 5.89 8.15 -1.08
C ASN A 386 7.31 7.62 -1.33
N THR A 387 7.56 6.37 -0.97
CA THR A 387 8.88 5.73 -1.13
C THR A 387 9.08 5.16 -2.53
N HIS A 388 8.01 4.70 -3.19
CA HIS A 388 8.10 3.90 -4.42
C HIS A 388 7.31 4.46 -5.63
N ILE A 389 6.45 5.49 -5.47
CA ILE A 389 5.48 5.97 -6.47
C ILE A 389 5.51 7.50 -6.75
N LEU A 390 6.49 8.29 -6.27
CA LEU A 390 6.96 9.60 -6.84
C LEU A 390 6.80 10.88 -5.99
N ASN A 391 7.88 11.69 -5.97
CA ASN A 391 7.89 13.13 -5.66
C ASN A 391 7.59 13.95 -6.94
N ALA A 392 6.51 14.74 -6.94
CA ALA A 392 6.09 15.53 -8.11
C ALA A 392 7.13 16.59 -8.55
N GLY A 393 7.89 17.14 -7.61
CA GLY A 393 8.99 18.07 -7.89
C GLY A 393 10.16 17.40 -8.60
N PHE A 394 10.47 16.14 -8.26
CA PHE A 394 11.50 15.37 -8.94
C PHE A 394 11.11 15.10 -10.40
N ILE A 395 9.87 14.69 -10.66
CA ILE A 395 9.38 14.48 -12.04
C ILE A 395 9.38 15.78 -12.84
N SER A 396 8.95 16.90 -12.24
CA SER A 396 9.03 18.22 -12.88
C SER A 396 10.47 18.55 -13.27
N TYR A 397 11.43 18.30 -12.38
CA TYR A 397 12.85 18.50 -12.65
C TYR A 397 13.40 17.57 -13.74
N ILE A 398 13.12 16.26 -13.68
CA ILE A 398 13.55 15.28 -14.71
C ILE A 398 13.03 15.70 -16.09
N ASN A 399 11.83 16.27 -16.18
CA ASN A 399 11.28 16.81 -17.41
C ASN A 399 12.03 18.03 -17.98
N THR A 400 12.87 18.69 -17.20
CA THR A 400 13.76 19.76 -17.68
C THR A 400 15.11 19.24 -18.20
N LEU A 401 15.45 17.98 -17.96
CA LEU A 401 16.74 17.42 -18.35
C LEU A 401 16.93 17.36 -19.88
N PRO A 402 18.17 17.49 -20.36
CA PRO A 402 18.53 17.18 -21.74
C PRO A 402 18.12 15.75 -22.15
N MET A 403 17.77 15.55 -23.42
CA MET A 403 17.24 14.28 -23.93
C MET A 403 18.16 13.09 -23.66
N ASN A 404 19.48 13.28 -23.75
CA ASN A 404 20.46 12.22 -23.47
C ASN A 404 20.41 11.75 -22.01
N LEU A 405 20.16 12.64 -21.04
CA LEU A 405 20.04 12.26 -19.63
C LEU A 405 18.65 11.68 -19.31
N LYS A 406 17.60 12.18 -19.98
CA LYS A 406 16.26 11.57 -19.91
C LYS A 406 16.29 10.11 -20.38
N GLN A 407 17.00 9.81 -21.46
CA GLN A 407 17.17 8.43 -21.93
C GLN A 407 17.86 7.54 -20.90
N VAL A 408 18.79 8.07 -20.11
CA VAL A 408 19.46 7.31 -19.05
C VAL A 408 18.50 7.01 -17.90
N ILE A 409 17.81 8.03 -17.36
CA ILE A 409 16.93 7.88 -16.19
C ILE A 409 15.65 7.07 -16.50
N TYR A 410 15.14 7.14 -17.74
CA TYR A 410 13.94 6.39 -18.16
C TYR A 410 14.25 5.02 -18.77
N ASN A 411 15.52 4.63 -18.88
CA ASN A 411 15.86 3.28 -19.29
C ASN A 411 15.41 2.28 -18.20
N THR A 412 14.64 1.27 -18.58
CA THR A 412 14.14 0.25 -17.66
C THR A 412 15.25 -0.53 -16.96
N SER A 413 16.45 -0.61 -17.55
CA SER A 413 17.64 -1.21 -16.91
C SER A 413 18.32 -0.31 -15.87
N ASN A 414 17.86 0.93 -15.68
CA ASN A 414 18.40 1.90 -14.74
C ASN A 414 17.36 2.34 -13.68
N GLN A 415 16.31 1.55 -13.47
CA GLN A 415 15.23 1.87 -12.53
C GLN A 415 15.76 2.17 -11.12
N GLU A 416 16.81 1.49 -10.69
CA GLU A 416 17.46 1.73 -9.41
C GLU A 416 18.02 3.16 -9.28
N PHE A 417 18.52 3.76 -10.38
CA PHE A 417 18.95 5.17 -10.39
C PHE A 417 17.76 6.12 -10.34
N LEU A 418 16.65 5.81 -11.00
CA LEU A 418 15.42 6.61 -10.93
C LEU A 418 14.93 6.73 -9.49
N PHE A 419 14.80 5.60 -8.79
CA PHE A 419 14.31 5.58 -7.41
C PHE A 419 15.31 6.21 -6.44
N GLY A 420 16.59 5.84 -6.55
CA GLY A 420 17.64 6.35 -5.67
C GLY A 420 17.82 7.87 -5.75
N LEU A 421 17.80 8.42 -6.97
CA LEU A 421 17.91 9.87 -7.17
C LEU A 421 16.64 10.62 -6.77
N ASN A 422 15.45 10.01 -6.88
CA ASN A 422 14.20 10.56 -6.35
C ASN A 422 14.25 10.73 -4.81
N SER A 423 14.75 9.69 -4.11
CA SER A 423 14.93 9.72 -2.65
C SER A 423 15.92 10.81 -2.23
N TYR A 424 17.07 10.89 -2.91
CA TYR A 424 18.07 11.93 -2.67
C TYR A 424 17.52 13.34 -2.95
N TYR A 425 16.80 13.54 -4.05
CA TYR A 425 16.19 14.83 -4.38
C TYR A 425 15.25 15.32 -3.27
N SER A 426 14.47 14.39 -2.72
CA SER A 426 13.51 14.64 -1.65
C SER A 426 14.21 14.99 -0.33
N SER A 427 15.27 14.26 0.05
CA SER A 427 16.02 14.53 1.29
C SER A 427 16.74 15.87 1.28
N GLN A 428 17.12 16.36 0.09
CA GLN A 428 17.78 17.65 -0.09
C GLN A 428 16.80 18.81 -0.29
N THR A 429 15.52 18.64 0.06
CA THR A 429 14.46 19.68 -0.04
C THR A 429 14.35 20.30 -1.44
N ASN A 430 14.57 19.50 -2.49
CA ASN A 430 14.48 19.93 -3.89
C ASN A 430 15.45 21.08 -4.26
N SER A 431 16.63 21.14 -3.62
CA SER A 431 17.60 22.23 -3.81
C SER A 431 18.28 22.22 -5.19
N GLN A 432 18.81 23.37 -5.62
CA GLN A 432 19.62 23.48 -6.85
C GLN A 432 20.87 22.60 -6.80
N GLN A 433 21.44 22.40 -5.61
CA GLN A 433 22.60 21.53 -5.40
C GLN A 433 22.22 20.07 -5.72
N ALA A 434 21.03 19.63 -5.29
CA ALA A 434 20.54 18.30 -5.61
C ALA A 434 20.35 18.11 -7.12
N GLN A 435 19.82 19.11 -7.82
CA GLN A 435 19.70 19.08 -9.29
C GLN A 435 21.06 18.93 -9.97
N ASN A 436 22.05 19.74 -9.56
CA ASN A 436 23.40 19.68 -10.10
C ASN A 436 24.05 18.31 -9.87
N PHE A 437 23.85 17.72 -8.69
CA PHE A 437 24.32 16.38 -8.38
C PHE A 437 23.63 15.32 -9.24
N ILE A 438 22.31 15.39 -9.41
CA ILE A 438 21.55 14.44 -10.26
C ILE A 438 22.02 14.52 -11.72
N ASN A 439 22.27 15.72 -12.24
CA ASN A 439 22.84 15.88 -13.59
C ASN A 439 24.16 15.13 -13.73
N TRP A 440 25.05 15.32 -12.75
CA TRP A 440 26.34 14.64 -12.72
C TRP A 440 26.19 13.11 -12.55
N ALA A 441 25.30 12.65 -11.67
CA ALA A 441 25.04 11.23 -11.43
C ALA A 441 24.55 10.53 -12.71
N LEU A 442 23.69 11.19 -13.48
CA LEU A 442 23.18 10.65 -14.75
C LEU A 442 24.24 10.66 -15.85
N GLN A 443 25.10 11.69 -15.89
CA GLN A 443 26.27 11.67 -16.77
C GLN A 443 27.22 10.53 -16.41
N TYR A 444 27.49 10.33 -15.12
CA TYR A 444 28.32 9.23 -14.64
C TYR A 444 27.75 7.87 -15.04
N LYS A 445 26.44 7.65 -14.84
CA LYS A 445 25.77 6.40 -15.23
C LYS A 445 25.78 6.18 -16.75
N ALA A 446 25.65 7.25 -17.54
CA ALA A 446 25.79 7.17 -18.99
C ALA A 446 27.19 6.71 -19.42
N GLU A 447 28.24 7.19 -18.73
CA GLU A 447 29.64 6.82 -18.99
C GLU A 447 30.00 5.43 -18.41
N ASN A 448 29.23 4.91 -17.45
CA ASN A 448 29.53 3.70 -16.70
C ASN A 448 28.29 2.80 -16.56
N ALA A 449 27.78 2.30 -17.68
CA ALA A 449 26.49 1.58 -17.77
C ALA A 449 26.33 0.42 -16.77
N ASP A 450 27.41 -0.31 -16.46
CA ASP A 450 27.38 -1.47 -15.54
C ASP A 450 27.35 -1.08 -14.05
N THR A 451 27.42 0.20 -13.72
CA THR A 451 27.39 0.65 -12.32
C THR A 451 25.98 0.49 -11.75
N THR A 452 25.84 -0.23 -10.64
CA THR A 452 24.56 -0.28 -9.90
C THR A 452 24.39 0.96 -9.02
N PHE A 453 23.14 1.33 -8.70
CA PHE A 453 22.91 2.48 -7.81
C PHE A 453 23.55 2.28 -6.43
N GLN A 454 23.54 1.04 -5.89
CA GLN A 454 24.20 0.73 -4.62
C GLN A 454 25.71 1.02 -4.65
N GLN A 455 26.39 0.71 -5.75
CA GLN A 455 27.81 1.05 -5.91
C GLN A 455 28.00 2.57 -5.97
N PHE A 456 27.17 3.26 -6.77
CA PHE A 456 27.21 4.71 -6.91
C PHE A 456 26.98 5.42 -5.56
N GLU A 457 25.98 4.98 -4.79
CA GLU A 457 25.65 5.50 -3.46
C GLU A 457 26.83 5.32 -2.49
N ASN A 458 27.42 4.12 -2.47
CA ASN A 458 28.59 3.82 -1.65
C ASN A 458 29.79 4.72 -1.95
N TRP A 459 29.96 5.12 -3.20
CA TRP A 459 31.07 5.97 -3.61
C TRP A 459 30.82 7.46 -3.35
N PHE A 460 29.59 7.94 -3.60
CA PHE A 460 29.36 9.36 -3.84
C PHE A 460 28.17 9.97 -3.08
N MET A 461 27.45 9.19 -2.28
CA MET A 461 26.23 9.66 -1.59
C MET A 461 26.23 9.37 -0.10
N THR A 462 27.36 8.96 0.45
CA THR A 462 27.47 8.68 1.88
C THR A 462 27.52 10.00 2.66
N GLU A 463 26.75 10.08 3.74
CA GLU A 463 26.78 11.24 4.64
C GLU A 463 28.04 11.24 5.50
N SER A 464 28.55 12.44 5.83
CA SER A 464 29.69 12.59 6.73
C SER A 464 29.43 11.94 8.09
N GLU A 465 30.38 11.13 8.58
CA GLU A 465 30.36 10.61 9.95
C GLU A 465 30.69 11.68 11.03
N GLY A 466 30.92 12.93 10.62
CA GLY A 466 31.28 14.05 11.51
C GLY A 466 32.79 14.16 11.75
N LYS A 467 33.16 14.95 12.79
CA LYS A 467 34.57 15.20 13.13
C LYS A 467 35.23 14.00 13.80
N ASP A 468 36.51 13.84 13.52
CA ASP A 468 37.41 12.91 14.20
C ASP A 468 38.33 13.64 15.21
N PHE A 469 39.08 12.86 15.99
CA PHE A 469 39.81 13.39 17.15
C PHE A 469 40.98 14.31 16.75
N TYR A 470 41.64 14.94 17.72
CA TYR A 470 42.71 15.92 17.43
C TYR A 470 43.90 15.34 16.65
N TYR A 471 44.36 16.09 15.64
CA TYR A 471 45.59 15.82 14.90
C TYR A 471 46.74 16.71 15.40
N ASP A 472 47.89 16.11 15.73
CA ASP A 472 49.11 16.85 16.10
C ASP A 472 50.09 16.87 14.92
N GLU A 473 50.06 17.97 14.19
CA GLU A 473 50.88 18.17 12.98
C GLU A 473 52.39 18.11 13.29
N ASN A 474 52.84 18.73 14.38
CA ASN A 474 54.26 18.76 14.75
C ASN A 474 54.80 17.35 15.01
N TYR A 475 54.00 16.49 15.64
CA TYR A 475 54.39 15.11 15.90
C TYR A 475 54.37 14.26 14.62
N TRP A 476 53.27 14.30 13.86
CA TRP A 476 53.05 13.35 12.76
C TRP A 476 53.84 13.67 11.50
N GLU A 477 54.13 14.95 11.26
CA GLU A 477 54.88 15.42 10.11
C GLU A 477 56.40 15.48 10.38
N ASP A 478 56.88 15.06 11.57
CA ASP A 478 58.32 14.91 11.83
C ASP A 478 58.93 13.85 10.89
N PRO A 479 59.89 14.23 10.02
CA PRO A 479 60.52 13.28 9.10
C PRO A 479 61.37 12.21 9.80
N ASN A 480 61.77 12.43 11.06
CA ASN A 480 62.56 11.50 11.84
C ASN A 480 61.70 10.54 12.69
N LEU A 481 60.39 10.76 12.75
CA LEU A 481 59.49 9.87 13.47
C LEU A 481 59.44 8.51 12.78
N THR A 482 59.84 7.47 13.50
CA THR A 482 59.86 6.08 13.02
C THR A 482 59.08 5.17 13.97
N PHE A 483 58.54 4.08 13.42
CA PHE A 483 57.87 3.03 14.18
C PHE A 483 58.43 1.67 13.78
N PRO A 484 58.37 0.66 14.65
CA PRO A 484 58.70 -0.72 14.27
C PRO A 484 57.89 -1.16 13.06
N ILE A 485 58.58 -1.75 12.08
CA ILE A 485 57.94 -2.33 10.89
C ILE A 485 57.13 -3.55 11.30
N GLN A 486 55.92 -3.66 10.76
CA GLN A 486 55.05 -4.82 10.94
C GLN A 486 54.57 -5.33 9.58
N ALA A 487 54.30 -6.63 9.50
CA ALA A 487 53.66 -7.19 8.31
C ALA A 487 52.20 -6.73 8.22
N LEU A 488 51.69 -6.56 7.00
CA LEU A 488 50.26 -6.39 6.77
C LEU A 488 49.51 -7.66 7.23
N PRO A 489 48.30 -7.54 7.81
CA PRO A 489 47.47 -8.70 8.14
C PRO A 489 46.99 -9.41 6.87
N SER A 490 46.52 -10.65 6.99
CA SER A 490 45.80 -11.30 5.89
C SER A 490 44.42 -10.65 5.70
N TRP A 491 43.87 -10.74 4.48
CA TRP A 491 42.52 -10.26 4.20
C TRP A 491 41.51 -10.90 5.15
N ASN A 492 41.56 -12.23 5.31
CA ASN A 492 40.61 -12.97 6.14
C ASN A 492 40.67 -12.55 7.62
N ALA A 493 41.86 -12.32 8.17
CA ALA A 493 42.00 -11.88 9.56
C ALA A 493 41.46 -10.45 9.73
N PHE A 494 41.83 -9.54 8.83
CA PHE A 494 41.38 -8.14 8.90
C PHE A 494 39.87 -8.01 8.69
N SER A 495 39.31 -8.66 7.66
CA SER A 495 37.89 -8.59 7.33
C SER A 495 37.01 -9.20 8.42
N SER A 496 37.46 -10.30 9.04
CA SER A 496 36.73 -10.93 10.16
C SER A 496 36.79 -10.09 11.43
N ALA A 497 37.86 -9.31 11.61
CA ALA A 497 38.03 -8.41 12.74
C ALA A 497 37.34 -7.04 12.55
N TYR A 498 36.94 -6.69 11.33
CA TYR A 498 36.36 -5.39 11.04
C TYR A 498 34.92 -5.29 11.61
N PRO A 499 34.66 -4.34 12.52
CA PRO A 499 33.41 -4.28 13.28
C PRO A 499 32.19 -3.98 12.42
N ASN A 500 31.01 -4.47 12.84
CA ASN A 500 29.71 -4.15 12.24
C ASN A 500 29.01 -2.96 12.92
N GLN A 501 29.51 -2.51 14.07
CA GLN A 501 28.91 -1.46 14.86
C GLN A 501 29.05 -0.08 14.20
N THR A 502 28.08 0.79 14.46
CA THR A 502 28.15 2.21 14.08
C THR A 502 29.30 2.90 14.81
N SER A 503 29.73 4.05 14.30
CA SER A 503 30.80 4.84 14.91
C SER A 503 30.49 5.22 16.36
N ALA A 504 29.26 5.63 16.66
CA ALA A 504 28.82 5.93 18.01
C ALA A 504 28.91 4.70 18.95
N GLN A 505 28.47 3.53 18.50
CA GLN A 505 28.50 2.29 19.31
C GLN A 505 29.93 1.79 19.58
N MET A 506 30.85 2.03 18.65
CA MET A 506 32.22 1.51 18.71
C MET A 506 33.01 1.99 19.94
N TYR A 507 32.78 3.22 20.39
CA TYR A 507 33.42 3.76 21.59
C TYR A 507 33.07 2.93 22.83
N GLY A 508 31.78 2.60 23.01
CA GLY A 508 31.32 1.74 24.10
C GLY A 508 31.83 0.29 23.98
N VAL A 509 31.90 -0.26 22.76
CA VAL A 509 32.44 -1.61 22.51
C VAL A 509 33.92 -1.73 22.87
N VAL A 510 34.71 -0.69 22.62
CA VAL A 510 36.13 -0.66 22.96
C VAL A 510 36.34 -0.33 24.43
N GLY A 511 35.51 0.56 25.00
CA GLY A 511 35.54 0.90 26.42
C GLY A 511 36.82 1.64 26.85
N GLY A 512 37.06 1.71 28.15
CA GLY A 512 38.28 2.31 28.72
C GLY A 512 38.41 3.80 28.39
N ALA A 513 39.65 4.26 28.13
CA ALA A 513 39.91 5.65 27.80
C ALA A 513 39.30 6.06 26.45
N VAL A 514 39.04 5.10 25.56
CA VAL A 514 38.36 5.35 24.28
C VAL A 514 36.91 5.79 24.53
N ALA A 515 36.16 5.04 25.35
CA ALA A 515 34.79 5.43 25.70
C ALA A 515 34.74 6.78 26.45
N GLN A 516 35.69 7.01 27.35
CA GLN A 516 35.79 8.27 28.09
C GLN A 516 36.02 9.47 27.16
N ALA A 517 36.83 9.32 26.10
CA ALA A 517 37.06 10.39 25.14
C ALA A 517 35.78 10.83 24.43
N GLN A 518 34.82 9.92 24.20
CA GLN A 518 33.53 10.28 23.60
C GLN A 518 32.65 11.09 24.55
N ILE A 519 32.78 10.87 25.86
CA ILE A 519 32.08 11.63 26.89
C ILE A 519 32.71 13.03 27.01
N ASP A 520 34.03 13.09 27.01
CA ASP A 520 34.79 14.33 27.23
C ASP A 520 34.77 15.26 25.99
N TYR A 521 34.76 14.67 24.79
CA TYR A 521 34.87 15.38 23.50
C TYR A 521 33.82 14.91 22.48
N PRO A 522 32.52 15.00 22.79
CA PRO A 522 31.46 14.38 21.98
C PRO A 522 31.38 14.88 20.54
N ILE A 523 31.89 16.09 20.26
CA ILE A 523 31.92 16.68 18.91
C ILE A 523 33.11 16.11 18.12
N GLU A 524 34.29 16.02 18.74
CA GLU A 524 35.54 15.54 18.14
C GLU A 524 35.64 14.01 18.08
N THR A 525 34.58 13.29 18.49
CA THR A 525 34.50 11.83 18.46
C THR A 525 33.21 11.33 17.81
N GLN A 526 32.66 12.10 16.87
CA GLN A 526 31.51 11.66 16.09
C GLN A 526 31.92 10.55 15.11
N ASN A 527 33.07 10.73 14.48
CA ASN A 527 33.60 9.82 13.48
C ASN A 527 34.48 8.73 14.11
N GLY A 528 34.04 7.48 13.95
CA GLY A 528 34.69 6.29 14.49
C GLY A 528 35.48 5.50 13.45
N CYS A 529 35.71 6.02 12.24
CA CYS A 529 36.37 5.30 11.15
C CYS A 529 37.78 4.80 11.55
N ALA A 530 38.59 5.67 12.15
CA ALA A 530 39.93 5.33 12.63
C ALA A 530 39.89 4.29 13.77
N LEU A 531 38.86 4.36 14.62
CA LEU A 531 38.66 3.42 15.72
C LEU A 531 38.31 2.02 15.19
N LYS A 532 37.45 1.94 14.18
CA LYS A 532 37.06 0.68 13.51
C LYS A 532 38.26 0.00 12.87
N VAL A 533 39.04 0.74 12.08
CA VAL A 533 40.27 0.20 11.48
C VAL A 533 41.30 -0.18 12.55
N SER A 534 41.47 0.65 13.59
CA SER A 534 42.37 0.33 14.71
C SER A 534 41.99 -1.00 15.38
N ARG A 535 40.69 -1.25 15.59
CA ARG A 535 40.20 -2.52 16.11
C ARG A 535 40.49 -3.67 15.16
N ALA A 536 40.19 -3.51 13.87
CA ALA A 536 40.45 -4.53 12.86
C ALA A 536 41.94 -4.91 12.80
N LEU A 537 42.83 -3.92 12.88
CA LEU A 537 44.28 -4.13 12.98
C LEU A 537 44.68 -4.90 14.24
N ASN A 538 44.26 -4.41 15.42
CA ASN A 538 44.52 -5.04 16.71
C ASN A 538 44.10 -6.53 16.76
N TYR A 539 42.93 -6.84 16.19
CA TYR A 539 42.35 -8.18 16.21
C TYR A 539 42.75 -9.05 15.01
N SER A 540 43.54 -8.50 14.07
CA SER A 540 44.17 -9.23 12.96
C SER A 540 45.67 -9.49 13.16
N GLY A 541 46.19 -9.21 14.36
CA GLY A 541 47.58 -9.50 14.76
C GLY A 541 48.55 -8.33 14.62
N VAL A 542 48.07 -7.15 14.22
CA VAL A 542 48.89 -5.93 14.21
C VAL A 542 48.84 -5.28 15.59
N VAL A 543 50.00 -4.92 16.14
CA VAL A 543 50.07 -4.26 17.46
C VAL A 543 50.13 -2.75 17.28
N ILE A 544 49.10 -2.04 17.73
CA ILE A 544 49.14 -0.58 17.82
C ILE A 544 49.87 -0.18 19.12
N PRO A 545 51.01 0.52 19.03
CA PRO A 545 51.77 0.90 20.22
C PRO A 545 51.04 1.95 21.04
N ASN A 546 51.38 2.04 22.33
CA ASN A 546 50.97 3.18 23.14
C ASN A 546 51.83 4.38 22.73
N ILE A 547 51.21 5.35 22.07
CA ILE A 547 51.82 6.62 21.71
C ILE A 547 51.19 7.70 22.60
N PRO A 548 51.93 8.23 23.59
CA PRO A 548 51.39 9.19 24.55
C PRO A 548 50.66 10.36 23.89
N GLY A 549 49.39 10.53 24.25
CA GLY A 549 48.53 11.61 23.73
C GLY A 549 48.11 11.45 22.26
N LYS A 550 48.44 10.34 21.58
CA LYS A 550 48.06 10.07 20.18
C LYS A 550 47.21 8.80 20.01
N THR A 551 47.36 7.84 20.92
CA THR A 551 46.51 6.65 21.00
C THR A 551 45.88 6.55 22.37
N LEU A 552 44.66 5.99 22.44
CA LEU A 552 43.97 5.75 23.71
C LEU A 552 43.83 4.25 23.99
N LYS A 553 43.91 3.90 25.27
CA LYS A 553 43.83 2.51 25.72
C LYS A 553 42.38 2.08 25.93
N GLY A 554 41.95 1.04 25.23
CA GLY A 554 40.64 0.41 25.40
C GLY A 554 40.56 -0.43 26.68
N ALA A 555 39.35 -0.88 27.02
CA ALA A 555 39.12 -1.79 28.15
C ALA A 555 39.77 -3.17 27.93
N ASP A 556 40.02 -3.53 26.68
CA ASP A 556 40.70 -4.76 26.27
C ASP A 556 42.24 -4.67 26.31
N ASN A 557 42.76 -3.61 26.95
CA ASN A 557 44.18 -3.29 27.11
C ASN A 557 44.97 -3.00 25.81
N LYS A 558 44.30 -2.80 24.67
CA LYS A 558 44.95 -2.41 23.39
C LYS A 558 44.86 -0.90 23.16
N ASN A 559 45.68 -0.38 22.25
CA ASN A 559 45.70 1.04 21.91
C ASN A 559 44.97 1.29 20.59
N TYR A 560 44.33 2.44 20.46
CA TYR A 560 43.48 2.78 19.32
C TYR A 560 43.73 4.21 18.86
N PHE A 561 43.71 4.41 17.53
CA PHE A 561 43.62 5.74 16.94
C PHE A 561 42.16 6.18 16.83
N LEU A 562 41.93 7.46 17.11
CA LEU A 562 40.63 8.12 16.93
C LEU A 562 40.65 9.20 15.84
N ASN A 563 41.80 9.43 15.21
CA ASN A 563 41.98 10.39 14.13
C ASN A 563 42.46 9.66 12.86
N ALA A 564 41.79 9.88 11.73
CA ALA A 564 42.02 9.17 10.48
C ALA A 564 43.38 9.52 9.86
N LYS A 565 43.76 10.81 9.85
CA LYS A 565 45.07 11.26 9.32
C LYS A 565 46.25 10.73 10.16
N ALA A 566 46.11 10.67 11.49
CA ALA A 566 47.09 10.10 12.40
C ALA A 566 47.27 8.59 12.16
N LEU A 567 46.15 7.85 12.02
CA LEU A 567 46.17 6.44 11.66
C LEU A 567 46.88 6.21 10.31
N ASN A 568 46.56 7.01 9.28
CA ASN A 568 47.22 6.95 7.98
C ASN A 568 48.74 7.18 8.10
N ALA A 569 49.15 8.25 8.80
CA ALA A 569 50.54 8.61 8.99
C ALA A 569 51.34 7.49 9.69
N TRP A 570 50.74 6.86 10.70
CA TRP A 570 51.32 5.68 11.36
C TRP A 570 51.40 4.47 10.42
N MET A 571 50.33 4.12 9.70
CA MET A 571 50.32 2.97 8.78
C MET A 571 51.39 3.10 7.67
N ARG A 572 51.60 4.30 7.13
CA ARG A 572 52.66 4.56 6.14
C ARG A 572 54.06 4.30 6.69
N LYS A 573 54.31 4.63 7.96
CA LYS A 573 55.59 4.40 8.64
C LYS A 573 55.75 2.95 9.11
N THR A 574 54.66 2.26 9.47
CA THR A 574 54.68 0.88 9.99
C THR A 574 54.65 -0.19 8.89
N PHE A 575 53.85 -0.01 7.85
CA PHE A 575 53.74 -0.95 6.73
C PHE A 575 54.57 -0.55 5.50
N GLY A 576 55.09 0.68 5.48
CA GLY A 576 55.78 1.24 4.32
C GLY A 576 54.82 1.67 3.20
N ILE A 577 55.39 2.42 2.25
CA ILE A 577 54.70 2.97 1.08
C ILE A 577 55.42 2.55 -0.21
N SER A 578 54.74 2.66 -1.34
CA SER A 578 55.32 2.46 -2.67
C SER A 578 56.46 3.47 -2.93
N PRO A 579 57.57 3.06 -3.58
CA PRO A 579 57.79 1.74 -4.19
C PRO A 579 58.28 0.64 -3.22
N ASN A 580 58.64 0.98 -1.98
CA ASN A 580 59.24 0.03 -1.03
C ASN A 580 58.25 -1.05 -0.56
N ASN A 581 56.96 -0.71 -0.48
CA ASN A 581 55.89 -1.68 -0.29
C ASN A 581 55.05 -1.79 -1.57
N PRO A 582 55.18 -2.89 -2.35
CA PRO A 582 54.42 -3.07 -3.59
C PRO A 582 52.92 -3.32 -3.36
N LYS A 583 52.50 -3.62 -2.12
CA LYS A 583 51.08 -3.75 -1.74
C LYS A 583 50.43 -2.41 -1.41
N HIS A 584 51.19 -1.32 -1.41
CA HIS A 584 50.68 0.02 -1.18
C HIS A 584 50.41 0.75 -2.50
N ILE A 585 49.25 1.40 -2.60
CA ILE A 585 48.89 2.28 -3.71
C ILE A 585 48.53 3.64 -3.13
N LYS A 586 49.08 4.71 -3.73
CA LYS A 586 48.68 6.08 -3.46
C LYS A 586 47.93 6.62 -4.67
N LEU A 587 46.74 7.15 -4.45
CA LEU A 587 45.94 7.87 -5.44
C LEU A 587 45.81 9.33 -4.97
N THR A 588 46.13 10.27 -5.84
CA THR A 588 46.05 11.71 -5.57
C THR A 588 44.70 12.27 -6.01
N LYS A 589 44.41 13.51 -5.61
CA LYS A 589 43.27 14.28 -6.14
C LYS A 589 43.21 14.27 -7.67
N LEU A 590 44.35 14.38 -8.34
CA LEU A 590 44.43 14.44 -9.81
C LEU A 590 44.01 13.11 -10.44
N ASP A 591 44.35 11.98 -9.81
CA ASP A 591 43.98 10.65 -10.31
C ASP A 591 42.46 10.45 -10.30
N GLY A 592 41.77 11.02 -9.31
CA GLY A 592 40.31 10.97 -9.17
C GLY A 592 39.53 11.72 -10.25
N GLY A 593 40.15 12.66 -10.96
CA GLY A 593 39.45 13.51 -11.93
C GLY A 593 38.39 14.42 -11.28
N ILE A 594 37.48 14.95 -12.11
CA ILE A 594 36.40 15.85 -11.64
C ILE A 594 35.43 15.06 -10.74
N ASN A 595 35.19 15.56 -9.52
CA ASN A 595 34.33 14.95 -8.50
C ASN A 595 34.67 13.49 -8.19
N GLY A 596 35.96 13.12 -8.25
CA GLY A 596 36.40 11.75 -7.91
C GLY A 596 35.93 10.67 -8.89
N LYS A 597 35.40 11.03 -10.07
CA LYS A 597 34.76 10.09 -11.00
C LYS A 597 35.65 8.93 -11.46
N ASN A 598 36.97 9.06 -11.40
CA ASN A 598 37.90 8.01 -11.82
C ASN A 598 38.23 7.04 -10.66
N PHE A 599 38.02 7.43 -9.40
CA PHE A 599 38.40 6.60 -8.25
C PHE A 599 37.75 5.21 -8.25
N PRO A 600 36.45 5.02 -8.57
CA PRO A 600 35.85 3.69 -8.61
C PRO A 600 36.62 2.70 -9.49
N ASN A 601 37.05 3.13 -10.67
CA ASN A 601 37.85 2.30 -11.58
C ASN A 601 39.26 2.03 -11.02
N LEU A 602 39.85 3.01 -10.33
CA LEU A 602 41.17 2.88 -9.72
C LEU A 602 41.16 1.97 -8.48
N ILE A 603 40.04 1.80 -7.79
CA ILE A 603 39.91 0.95 -6.59
C ILE A 603 39.26 -0.41 -6.87
N LYS A 604 38.64 -0.58 -8.03
CA LYS A 604 38.05 -1.85 -8.48
C LYS A 604 39.06 -3.00 -8.44
N ASN A 605 38.60 -4.19 -8.05
CA ASN A 605 39.40 -5.42 -7.93
C ASN A 605 40.54 -5.32 -6.89
N LYS A 606 40.45 -4.37 -5.96
CA LYS A 606 41.37 -4.27 -4.81
C LYS A 606 40.60 -4.60 -3.54
N LYS A 607 41.29 -5.21 -2.58
CA LYS A 607 40.74 -5.51 -1.26
C LYS A 607 41.79 -5.22 -0.20
N GLY A 608 41.38 -4.65 0.91
CA GLY A 608 42.29 -4.36 2.01
C GLY A 608 41.91 -3.15 2.85
N ILE A 609 42.90 -2.35 3.23
CA ILE A 609 42.72 -1.18 4.08
C ILE A 609 42.64 0.06 3.18
N PHE A 610 41.54 0.80 3.29
CA PHE A 610 41.32 2.08 2.61
C PHE A 610 41.57 3.23 3.59
N SER A 611 42.36 4.22 3.20
CA SER A 611 42.60 5.41 4.02
C SER A 611 42.69 6.66 3.16
N MET A 612 41.73 7.55 3.33
CA MET A 612 41.64 8.84 2.66
C MET A 612 42.05 9.95 3.63
N VAL A 613 42.79 10.95 3.14
CA VAL A 613 43.15 12.15 3.90
C VAL A 613 42.45 13.37 3.28
N SER A 614 41.93 14.22 4.15
CA SER A 614 41.26 15.47 3.78
C SER A 614 41.75 16.64 4.64
N THR A 615 41.76 17.82 4.04
CA THR A 615 42.10 19.10 4.69
C THR A 615 40.87 19.92 5.09
N ASN A 616 39.64 19.37 4.97
CA ASN A 616 38.43 20.13 5.31
C ASN A 616 38.19 20.19 6.83
N PRO A 617 38.23 21.39 7.45
CA PRO A 617 38.12 21.55 8.90
C PRO A 617 36.71 21.32 9.45
N VAL A 618 35.70 21.22 8.58
CA VAL A 618 34.29 21.01 8.95
C VAL A 618 33.90 19.53 8.88
N TRP A 619 34.57 18.75 8.02
CA TRP A 619 34.26 17.34 7.79
C TRP A 619 35.00 16.46 8.80
N SER A 620 36.16 15.92 8.42
CA SER A 620 37.10 15.21 9.28
C SER A 620 38.51 15.35 8.70
N SER A 621 39.53 14.91 9.42
CA SER A 621 40.89 14.84 8.89
C SER A 621 41.06 13.79 7.77
N GLY A 622 40.05 12.96 7.53
CA GLY A 622 40.07 11.88 6.56
C GLY A 622 39.03 10.79 6.84
N HIS A 623 39.11 9.70 6.08
CA HIS A 623 38.30 8.49 6.26
C HIS A 623 39.16 7.26 6.28
N ALA A 624 38.77 6.23 7.02
CA ALA A 624 39.47 4.95 7.05
C ALA A 624 38.47 3.80 7.12
N ASP A 625 38.59 2.85 6.19
CA ASP A 625 37.61 1.77 6.03
C ASP A 625 38.25 0.48 5.51
N ILE A 626 37.46 -0.58 5.45
CA ILE A 626 37.76 -1.79 4.70
C ILE A 626 37.32 -1.62 3.24
N LEU A 627 38.22 -1.94 2.30
CA LEU A 627 37.93 -1.99 0.87
C LEU A 627 37.60 -3.42 0.45
N TYR A 628 36.46 -3.60 -0.20
CA TYR A 628 36.03 -4.88 -0.77
C TYR A 628 36.44 -5.02 -2.24
N PRO A 629 36.62 -6.26 -2.76
CA PRO A 629 37.04 -6.51 -4.14
C PRO A 629 36.19 -5.84 -5.23
N ASN A 630 34.91 -5.61 -4.97
CA ASN A 630 33.98 -4.91 -5.86
C ASN A 630 34.20 -3.38 -5.89
N GLY A 631 35.20 -2.87 -5.17
CA GLY A 631 35.52 -1.45 -5.10
C GLY A 631 34.65 -0.65 -4.13
N THR A 632 33.85 -1.29 -3.27
CA THR A 632 33.04 -0.60 -2.25
C THR A 632 33.69 -0.66 -0.87
N CYS A 633 33.30 0.27 0.00
CA CYS A 633 33.73 0.35 1.39
C CYS A 633 32.57 0.01 2.32
N LYS A 634 32.82 -0.37 3.58
CA LYS A 634 31.74 -0.81 4.47
C LYS A 634 30.84 0.33 4.92
N ALA A 635 31.43 1.46 5.25
CA ALA A 635 30.74 2.66 5.70
C ALA A 635 30.56 3.69 4.58
N GLY A 636 30.88 3.34 3.33
CA GLY A 636 30.98 4.28 2.21
C GLY A 636 32.41 4.72 1.96
N CYS A 637 32.76 4.96 0.69
CA CYS A 637 34.14 5.30 0.31
C CYS A 637 34.42 6.81 0.30
N HIS A 638 33.39 7.65 0.40
CA HIS A 638 33.52 9.13 0.43
C HIS A 638 34.35 9.69 -0.72
N LEU A 639 34.17 9.17 -1.94
CA LEU A 639 34.90 9.62 -3.13
C LEU A 639 34.41 10.98 -3.62
N GLN A 640 33.22 11.39 -3.19
CA GLN A 640 32.66 12.72 -3.30
C GLN A 640 31.53 12.86 -2.27
N ASP A 641 31.63 13.82 -1.36
CA ASP A 641 30.60 14.08 -0.34
C ASP A 641 29.85 15.40 -0.61
N ASN A 642 28.76 15.62 0.14
CA ASN A 642 28.05 16.90 0.22
C ASN A 642 27.86 17.34 1.69
N PRO A 643 28.43 18.49 2.14
CA PRO A 643 29.34 19.36 1.39
C PRO A 643 30.64 18.64 1.00
N PRO A 644 31.32 19.05 -0.09
CA PRO A 644 32.50 18.35 -0.59
C PRO A 644 33.60 18.18 0.47
N ALA A 645 34.01 16.93 0.69
CA ALA A 645 35.28 16.60 1.33
C ALA A 645 36.39 16.64 0.26
N PRO A 646 37.31 17.62 0.28
CA PRO A 646 38.45 17.63 -0.62
C PRO A 646 39.33 16.43 -0.29
N ILE A 647 39.51 15.56 -1.28
CA ILE A 647 40.44 14.44 -1.21
C ILE A 647 41.83 14.96 -1.54
N ASP A 648 42.74 14.92 -0.58
CA ASP A 648 44.15 15.24 -0.85
C ASP A 648 44.84 14.03 -1.49
N TYR A 649 44.66 12.87 -0.85
CA TYR A 649 45.07 11.57 -1.37
C TYR A 649 44.33 10.41 -0.67
N ILE A 650 44.36 9.25 -1.31
CA ILE A 650 43.91 7.96 -0.80
C ILE A 650 45.10 7.00 -0.83
N ASP A 651 45.42 6.40 0.31
CA ASP A 651 46.34 5.27 0.41
C ASP A 651 45.54 3.97 0.58
N ILE A 652 45.94 2.93 -0.16
CA ILE A 652 45.35 1.59 -0.09
C ILE A 652 46.46 0.59 0.19
N TRP A 653 46.28 -0.23 1.24
CA TRP A 653 47.13 -1.39 1.49
C TRP A 653 46.38 -2.66 1.09
N ILE A 654 46.83 -3.31 0.02
CA ILE A 654 46.25 -4.54 -0.51
C ILE A 654 46.55 -5.69 0.45
N LEU A 655 45.50 -6.37 0.89
CA LEU A 655 45.59 -7.56 1.74
C LEU A 655 45.30 -8.81 0.91
N ASN A 656 46.05 -9.88 1.14
CA ASN A 656 45.88 -11.16 0.41
C ASN A 656 44.91 -12.09 1.14
#